data_AF-A0A8U7P4X1-F1
#
_entry.id   AF-A0A8U7P4X1-F1
#
_cell.length_a   1.000
_cell.length_b   1.000
_cell.length_c   1.000
_cell.angle_alpha   90.00
_cell.angle_beta   90.00
_cell.angle_gamma   90.00
#
_symmetry.space_group_name_H-M   'P 1'
#
loop_
_entity.id
_entity.type
_entity.pdbx_description
1 polymer ?
#
loop_
_entity_poly.entity_id
_entity_poly.type
_entity_poly.pdbx_seq_one_letter_code
_entity_poly.pdbx_strand_id
1 'polypeptide(L)'
;MPGIDKLPIEETLEDSPQTRSLLGVFEEDAAAISNYINQLFQAMHRIYDAQNELSAATHLTSKLLKEYEKQRFPLGGDDEVMTSTLQQFAKVIDELSSCHAVLSTQLADAMMFPITQFKERDLKGRGLDQILVFINSNHDAAITRYSRLSKRRENEKIKAEVTEDVYTSRKKQHQTMMHYFCALNTLQYKKKISLLEPLLGYMQAQISFFKMGSENLTEQLEEFLTNIGTSVQNVRREMDCEVENMQQTIEDLEVASDPLYLPDPDPTKFPAHRNLTRKAGYLNARNKTGLVSSSWERQFYFTQGGNLMSQARGDVAGGLVMDIDNCSVMAVDCEDRRYLVLHFCLENMTNDFIFFFLPLFQWICTINNISKQIYLSENPEEIAARVNQSALEAVTPSPSFQQRHESMRPAVQSRPPAARTSSTGSLGSDSAALSALSLDSLVAPDTPIQFDIISPVSEDLPGQAKSSGQSGRRTNPFGESGGSKPETEDSILHQLFIVRFLGSMEVKSDESPDVVYETMRQILAARAIHNVFRMTESHLLVTCDCLKLIDPQTQVTRLRFPLPNVVLYATHQENKRLFGFVLRTSGGRAESRQTSICYIFESNNEGEKICDSVGLAKQIAFHAELDLEEQSRLIAASSRSNQSSAEGQFVVLSSSQSEDSDLGEDGKKKRESEA
;
A
#
# COMPACT_ATOMS: atom_id res chain seq x y z
N MET A 1 51.14 -13.08 -36.26
CA MET A 1 50.03 -13.82 -36.91
C MET A 1 50.47 -14.19 -38.32
N PRO A 2 50.19 -15.40 -38.83
CA PRO A 2 50.37 -15.70 -40.25
C PRO A 2 49.61 -14.69 -41.12
N GLY A 3 50.07 -14.51 -42.36
CA GLY A 3 49.45 -13.62 -43.34
C GLY A 3 47.97 -13.94 -43.56
N ILE A 4 47.19 -12.95 -43.97
CA ILE A 4 45.79 -13.15 -44.34
C ILE A 4 45.74 -13.56 -45.80
N ASP A 5 45.12 -14.70 -46.09
CA ASP A 5 44.91 -15.18 -47.45
C ASP A 5 44.02 -14.23 -48.23
N LYS A 6 44.32 -14.04 -49.52
CA LYS A 6 43.61 -13.11 -50.40
C LYS A 6 43.37 -13.71 -51.77
N LEU A 7 42.19 -13.44 -52.31
CA LEU A 7 41.85 -13.65 -53.71
C LEU A 7 42.51 -12.56 -54.58
N PRO A 8 43.18 -12.92 -55.69
CA PRO A 8 43.78 -11.97 -56.62
C PRO A 8 42.70 -11.28 -57.46
N ILE A 9 42.52 -9.97 -57.27
CA ILE A 9 41.48 -9.20 -57.99
C ILE A 9 41.85 -9.06 -59.47
N GLU A 10 43.14 -9.04 -59.77
CA GLU A 10 43.73 -8.89 -61.10
C GLU A 10 43.34 -10.05 -62.04
N GLU A 11 43.05 -11.23 -61.50
CA GLU A 11 42.67 -12.43 -62.28
C GLU A 11 41.18 -12.52 -62.60
N THR A 12 40.35 -11.61 -62.06
CA THR A 12 38.88 -11.70 -62.19
C THR A 12 38.36 -11.54 -63.62
N LEU A 13 39.11 -10.87 -64.51
CA LEU A 13 38.74 -10.73 -65.93
C LEU A 13 39.04 -11.98 -66.76
N GLU A 14 40.10 -12.70 -66.40
CA GLU A 14 40.50 -13.94 -67.07
C GLU A 14 39.54 -15.09 -66.72
N ASP A 15 38.97 -15.04 -65.51
CA ASP A 15 37.93 -15.97 -65.04
C ASP A 15 38.35 -17.45 -65.17
N SER A 16 39.62 -17.72 -64.85
CA SER A 16 40.20 -19.05 -65.06
C SER A 16 39.55 -20.11 -64.14
N PRO A 17 39.52 -21.39 -64.55
CA PRO A 17 39.07 -22.48 -63.68
C PRO A 17 39.83 -22.55 -62.35
N GLN A 18 41.11 -22.15 -62.33
CA GLN A 18 41.92 -22.12 -61.12
C GLN A 18 41.49 -21.00 -60.16
N THR A 19 41.23 -19.80 -60.70
CA THR A 19 40.68 -18.66 -59.96
C THR A 19 39.30 -18.99 -59.38
N ARG A 20 38.46 -19.70 -60.15
CA ARG A 20 37.15 -20.23 -59.71
C ARG A 20 37.26 -21.28 -58.61
N SER A 21 38.24 -22.19 -58.71
CA SER A 21 38.48 -23.18 -57.66
C SER A 21 38.92 -22.53 -56.36
N LEU A 22 39.79 -21.51 -56.42
CA LEU A 22 40.20 -20.75 -55.23
C LEU A 22 39.04 -19.96 -54.63
N LEU A 23 38.20 -19.34 -55.47
CA LEU A 23 36.97 -18.69 -55.01
C LEU A 23 36.08 -19.68 -54.23
N GLY A 24 35.89 -20.90 -54.73
CA GLY A 24 35.13 -21.94 -54.04
C GLY A 24 35.66 -22.25 -52.63
N VAL A 25 36.98 -22.26 -52.43
CA VAL A 25 37.58 -22.43 -51.09
C VAL A 25 37.22 -21.27 -50.15
N PHE A 26 37.21 -20.03 -50.65
CA PHE A 26 36.79 -18.87 -49.86
C PHE A 26 35.28 -18.89 -49.55
N GLU A 27 34.45 -19.38 -50.47
CA GLU A 27 33.02 -19.58 -50.26
C GLU A 27 32.74 -20.65 -49.19
N GLU A 28 33.48 -21.75 -49.21
CA GLU A 28 33.42 -22.80 -48.18
C GLU A 28 33.84 -22.28 -46.79
N ASP A 29 34.94 -21.53 -46.69
CA ASP A 29 35.36 -20.87 -45.44
C ASP A 29 34.30 -19.87 -44.94
N ALA A 30 33.71 -19.08 -45.86
CA ALA A 30 32.63 -18.14 -45.54
C ALA A 30 31.35 -18.86 -45.05
N ALA A 31 31.03 -20.03 -45.59
CA ALA A 31 29.93 -20.86 -45.11
C ALA A 31 30.23 -21.42 -43.71
N ALA A 32 31.43 -21.95 -43.50
CA ALA A 32 31.87 -22.50 -42.22
C ALA A 32 31.85 -21.44 -41.11
N ILE A 33 32.43 -20.25 -41.35
CA ILE A 33 32.44 -19.15 -40.37
C ILE A 33 31.02 -18.67 -40.05
N SER A 34 30.13 -18.64 -41.05
CA SER A 34 28.74 -18.26 -40.81
C SER A 34 28.02 -19.25 -39.90
N ASN A 35 28.23 -20.55 -40.09
CA ASN A 35 27.62 -21.58 -39.24
C ASN A 35 28.15 -21.48 -37.81
N TYR A 36 29.46 -21.29 -37.65
CA TYR A 36 30.08 -21.12 -36.34
C TYR A 36 29.56 -19.88 -35.61
N ILE A 37 29.52 -18.73 -36.30
CA ILE A 37 29.04 -17.46 -35.71
C ILE A 37 27.57 -17.54 -35.32
N ASN A 38 26.73 -18.25 -36.06
CA ASN A 38 25.34 -18.48 -35.66
C ASN A 38 25.24 -19.24 -34.34
N GLN A 39 26.09 -20.26 -34.12
CA GLN A 39 26.12 -20.99 -32.86
C GLN A 39 26.66 -20.12 -31.72
N LEU A 40 27.73 -19.37 -31.96
CA LEU A 40 28.30 -18.45 -30.98
C LEU A 40 27.31 -17.35 -30.59
N PHE A 41 26.61 -16.79 -31.56
CA PHE A 41 25.52 -15.82 -31.36
C PHE A 41 24.44 -16.40 -30.44
N GLN A 42 23.98 -17.62 -30.69
CA GLN A 42 22.96 -18.26 -29.84
C GLN A 42 23.46 -18.47 -28.40
N ALA A 43 24.73 -18.86 -28.22
CA ALA A 43 25.32 -19.00 -26.90
C ALA A 43 25.41 -17.65 -26.15
N MET A 44 25.90 -16.60 -26.80
CA MET A 44 25.98 -15.24 -26.24
C MET A 44 24.59 -14.66 -25.93
N HIS A 45 23.62 -14.89 -26.81
CA HIS A 45 22.23 -14.47 -26.59
C HIS A 45 21.65 -15.13 -25.34
N ARG A 46 21.88 -16.43 -25.13
CA ARG A 46 21.43 -17.13 -23.91
C ARG A 46 22.07 -16.57 -22.65
N ILE A 47 23.34 -16.17 -22.70
CA ILE A 47 24.02 -15.50 -21.57
C ILE A 47 23.32 -14.17 -21.27
N TYR A 48 23.06 -13.37 -22.31
CA TYR A 48 22.37 -12.08 -22.18
C TYR A 48 20.96 -12.23 -21.59
N ASP A 49 20.17 -13.17 -22.11
CA ASP A 49 18.81 -13.43 -21.61
C ASP A 49 18.82 -13.88 -20.14
N ALA A 50 19.72 -14.80 -19.78
CA ALA A 50 19.85 -15.28 -18.41
C ALA A 50 20.25 -14.14 -17.44
N GLN A 51 21.11 -13.23 -17.88
CA GLN A 51 21.51 -12.07 -17.08
C GLN A 51 20.35 -11.08 -16.88
N ASN A 52 19.53 -10.85 -17.92
CA ASN A 52 18.32 -10.04 -17.81
C ASN A 52 17.30 -10.66 -16.84
N GLU A 53 17.09 -11.98 -16.93
CA GLU A 53 16.18 -12.69 -16.03
C GLU A 53 16.67 -12.61 -14.58
N LEU A 54 17.98 -12.77 -14.35
CA LEU A 54 18.56 -12.65 -13.02
C LEU A 54 18.36 -11.24 -12.44
N SER A 55 18.53 -10.20 -13.26
CA SER A 55 18.23 -8.81 -12.86
C SER A 55 16.77 -8.64 -12.43
N ALA A 56 15.83 -9.13 -13.24
CA ALA A 56 14.40 -9.01 -13.01
C ALA A 56 13.95 -9.79 -11.74
N ALA A 57 14.40 -11.03 -11.59
CA ALA A 57 14.09 -11.87 -10.43
C ALA A 57 14.64 -11.29 -9.12
N THR A 58 15.86 -10.73 -9.16
CA THR A 58 16.48 -10.08 -8.01
C THR A 58 15.71 -8.82 -7.62
N HIS A 59 15.33 -7.99 -8.59
CA HIS A 59 14.49 -6.81 -8.34
C HIS A 59 13.13 -7.17 -7.74
N LEU A 60 12.47 -8.21 -8.29
CA LEU A 60 11.19 -8.69 -7.79
C LEU A 60 11.30 -9.18 -6.33
N THR A 61 12.40 -9.84 -5.98
CA THR A 61 12.66 -10.28 -4.60
C THR A 61 12.77 -9.08 -3.65
N SER A 62 13.55 -8.06 -4.01
CA SER A 62 13.64 -6.79 -3.26
C SER A 62 12.26 -6.15 -3.07
N LYS A 63 11.45 -6.09 -4.15
CA LYS A 63 10.10 -5.55 -4.11
C LYS A 63 9.18 -6.30 -3.13
N LEU A 64 9.16 -7.63 -3.17
CA LEU A 64 8.33 -8.44 -2.29
C LEU A 64 8.71 -8.27 -0.81
N LEU A 65 10.00 -8.14 -0.50
CA LEU A 65 10.47 -7.86 0.85
C LEU A 65 9.97 -6.49 1.35
N LYS A 66 10.02 -5.45 0.50
CA LYS A 66 9.48 -4.12 0.81
C LYS A 66 7.95 -4.11 0.97
N GLU A 67 7.25 -5.04 0.33
CA GLU A 67 5.79 -5.16 0.41
C GLU A 67 5.32 -5.89 1.67
N TYR A 68 6.20 -6.59 2.40
CA TYR A 68 5.85 -7.32 3.63
C TYR A 68 5.17 -6.43 4.67
N GLU A 69 5.69 -5.23 4.91
CA GLU A 69 5.13 -4.24 5.86
C GLU A 69 3.72 -3.78 5.48
N LYS A 70 3.37 -3.86 4.20
CA LYS A 70 2.05 -3.46 3.70
C LYS A 70 1.00 -4.58 3.85
N GLN A 71 1.44 -5.80 4.12
CA GLN A 71 0.55 -6.93 4.31
C GLN A 71 -0.10 -6.86 5.69
N ARG A 72 -1.43 -7.03 5.73
CA ARG A 72 -2.17 -7.07 6.98
C ARG A 72 -2.16 -8.48 7.55
N PHE A 73 -1.27 -8.74 8.50
CA PHE A 73 -1.25 -9.97 9.25
C PHE A 73 -2.16 -9.85 10.49
N PRO A 74 -3.22 -10.68 10.65
CA PRO A 74 -4.16 -10.57 11.79
C PRO A 74 -3.51 -10.74 13.17
N LEU A 75 -2.35 -11.40 13.21
CA LEU A 75 -1.55 -11.66 14.41
C LEU A 75 -0.18 -10.97 14.34
N GLY A 76 0.11 -10.24 13.26
CA GLY A 76 1.34 -9.44 13.18
C GLY A 76 1.15 -8.23 14.06
N GLY A 77 1.83 -8.19 15.20
CA GLY A 77 2.07 -6.93 15.88
C GLY A 77 3.00 -6.05 15.04
N ASP A 78 3.20 -4.81 15.48
CA ASP A 78 4.23 -3.92 14.93
C ASP A 78 5.63 -4.46 15.31
N ASP A 79 6.05 -5.54 14.65
CA ASP A 79 7.41 -6.09 14.79
C ASP A 79 8.36 -5.22 13.96
N GLU A 80 8.77 -4.11 14.58
CA GLU A 80 9.74 -3.17 14.03
C GLU A 80 11.08 -3.85 13.71
N VAL A 81 11.46 -4.90 14.44
CA VAL A 81 12.73 -5.61 14.25
C VAL A 81 12.67 -6.47 12.99
N MET A 82 11.61 -7.25 12.79
CA MET A 82 11.42 -8.02 11.57
C MET A 82 11.31 -7.09 10.35
N THR A 83 10.50 -6.03 10.47
CA THR A 83 10.29 -5.08 9.38
C THR A 83 11.59 -4.39 8.98
N SER A 84 12.34 -3.85 9.95
CA SER A 84 13.64 -3.21 9.68
C SER A 84 14.67 -4.19 9.11
N THR A 85 14.68 -5.45 9.57
CA THR A 85 15.56 -6.50 9.04
C THR A 85 15.25 -6.78 7.56
N LEU A 86 13.97 -6.96 7.21
CA LEU A 86 13.55 -7.21 5.83
C LEU A 86 13.83 -6.02 4.91
N GLN A 87 13.67 -4.77 5.40
CA GLN A 87 14.05 -3.57 4.66
C GLN A 87 15.55 -3.49 4.38
N GLN A 88 16.40 -3.89 5.35
CA GLN A 88 17.85 -3.96 5.14
C GLN A 88 18.23 -5.01 4.09
N PHE A 89 17.65 -6.21 4.14
CA PHE A 89 17.82 -7.21 3.08
C PHE A 89 17.36 -6.70 1.71
N ALA A 90 16.19 -6.05 1.66
CA ALA A 90 15.64 -5.52 0.43
C ALA A 90 16.58 -4.49 -0.20
N LYS A 91 17.18 -3.60 0.60
CA LYS A 91 18.15 -2.60 0.13
C LYS A 91 19.35 -3.25 -0.56
N VAL A 92 19.99 -4.23 0.09
CA VAL A 92 21.17 -4.93 -0.45
C VAL A 92 20.82 -5.69 -1.72
N ILE A 93 19.67 -6.35 -1.75
CA ILE A 93 19.18 -7.07 -2.94
C ILE A 93 18.88 -6.10 -4.10
N ASP A 94 18.39 -4.90 -3.82
CA ASP A 94 18.17 -3.85 -4.82
C ASP A 94 19.49 -3.36 -5.42
N GLU A 95 20.53 -3.18 -4.61
CA GLU A 95 21.87 -2.81 -5.05
C GLU A 95 22.47 -3.91 -5.96
N LEU A 96 22.29 -5.19 -5.60
CA LEU A 96 22.68 -6.32 -6.45
C LEU A 96 21.90 -6.36 -7.77
N SER A 97 20.60 -6.09 -7.73
CA SER A 97 19.77 -5.97 -8.95
C SER A 97 20.28 -4.86 -9.87
N SER A 98 20.66 -3.71 -9.32
CA SER A 98 21.30 -2.63 -10.07
C SER A 98 22.60 -3.09 -10.74
N CYS A 99 23.43 -3.87 -10.03
CA CYS A 99 24.62 -4.49 -10.63
C CYS A 99 24.29 -5.40 -11.81
N HIS A 100 23.25 -6.22 -11.67
CA HIS A 100 22.81 -7.08 -12.77
C HIS A 100 22.29 -6.30 -13.97
N ALA A 101 21.53 -5.22 -13.75
CA ALA A 101 20.99 -4.35 -14.80
C ALA A 101 22.09 -3.60 -15.59
N VAL A 102 23.12 -3.11 -14.89
CA VAL A 102 24.28 -2.48 -15.53
C VAL A 102 25.04 -3.50 -16.38
N LEU A 103 25.30 -4.71 -15.85
CA LEU A 103 25.94 -5.78 -16.60
C LEU A 103 25.11 -6.16 -17.85
N SER A 104 23.78 -6.28 -17.73
CA SER A 104 22.90 -6.53 -18.87
C SER A 104 23.09 -5.48 -19.98
N THR A 105 23.09 -4.20 -19.63
CA THR A 105 23.27 -3.11 -20.60
C THR A 105 24.63 -3.22 -21.29
N GLN A 106 25.70 -3.46 -20.53
CA GLN A 106 27.03 -3.66 -21.10
C GLN A 106 27.13 -4.89 -22.00
N LEU A 107 26.45 -5.99 -21.66
CA LEU A 107 26.38 -7.18 -22.53
C LEU A 107 25.61 -6.91 -23.81
N ALA A 108 24.53 -6.12 -23.77
CA ALA A 108 23.79 -5.72 -24.97
C ALA A 108 24.71 -4.94 -25.93
N ASP A 109 25.41 -3.94 -25.42
CA ASP A 109 26.18 -3.00 -26.24
C ASP A 109 27.54 -3.54 -26.68
N ALA A 110 28.27 -4.22 -25.78
CA ALA A 110 29.65 -4.61 -26.02
C ALA A 110 29.81 -6.07 -26.51
N MET A 111 28.82 -6.93 -26.27
CA MET A 111 28.84 -8.34 -26.71
C MET A 111 27.81 -8.60 -27.80
N MET A 112 26.53 -8.31 -27.55
CA MET A 112 25.44 -8.67 -28.46
C MET A 112 25.40 -7.79 -29.71
N PHE A 113 25.60 -6.48 -29.59
CA PHE A 113 25.54 -5.58 -30.74
C PHE A 113 26.60 -5.90 -31.82
N PRO A 114 27.91 -6.07 -31.51
CA PRO A 114 28.91 -6.36 -32.54
C PRO A 114 28.66 -7.71 -33.26
N ILE A 115 28.30 -8.77 -32.52
CA ILE A 115 28.03 -10.08 -33.14
C ILE A 115 26.74 -10.09 -33.96
N THR A 116 25.72 -9.35 -33.52
CA THR A 116 24.48 -9.15 -34.30
C THR A 116 24.78 -8.41 -35.58
N GLN A 117 25.54 -7.31 -35.49
CA GLN A 117 25.94 -6.52 -36.66
C GLN A 117 26.72 -7.35 -37.68
N PHE A 118 27.68 -8.17 -37.23
CA PHE A 118 28.43 -9.05 -38.14
C PHE A 118 27.53 -10.08 -38.82
N LYS A 119 26.64 -10.73 -38.06
CA LYS A 119 25.68 -11.70 -38.59
C LYS A 119 24.72 -11.09 -39.62
N GLU A 120 24.19 -9.90 -39.34
CA GLU A 120 23.12 -9.31 -40.15
C GLU A 120 23.62 -8.43 -41.30
N ARG A 121 24.75 -7.76 -41.15
CA ARG A 121 25.31 -6.88 -42.18
C ARG A 121 26.34 -7.60 -43.03
N ASP A 122 27.30 -8.26 -42.39
CA ASP A 122 28.49 -8.76 -43.07
C ASP A 122 28.32 -10.18 -43.62
N LEU A 123 27.59 -11.05 -42.90
CA LEU A 123 27.31 -12.43 -43.35
C LEU A 123 26.03 -12.56 -44.19
N LYS A 124 25.00 -11.75 -43.90
CA LYS A 124 23.76 -11.65 -44.69
C LYS A 124 23.92 -10.81 -45.96
N GLY A 125 24.97 -9.99 -46.06
CA GLY A 125 25.40 -9.29 -47.27
C GLY A 125 25.78 -10.20 -48.46
N ARG A 126 25.59 -11.52 -48.31
CA ARG A 126 25.77 -12.55 -49.34
C ARG A 126 24.87 -12.42 -50.57
N GLY A 127 23.95 -11.47 -50.68
CA GLY A 127 23.19 -11.26 -51.93
C GLY A 127 24.07 -11.16 -53.20
N LEU A 128 25.34 -10.78 -53.05
CA LEU A 128 26.33 -10.81 -54.13
C LEU A 128 26.61 -12.20 -54.72
N ASP A 129 26.47 -13.30 -53.96
CA ASP A 129 26.67 -14.66 -54.47
C ASP A 129 25.60 -15.05 -55.51
N GLN A 130 24.33 -14.82 -55.19
CA GLN A 130 23.19 -15.05 -56.06
C GLN A 130 23.21 -14.11 -57.27
N ILE A 131 23.58 -12.84 -57.06
CA ILE A 131 23.77 -11.88 -58.14
C ILE A 131 24.90 -12.32 -59.07
N LEU A 132 26.01 -12.84 -58.53
CA LEU A 132 27.13 -13.34 -59.31
C LEU A 132 26.74 -14.57 -60.14
N VAL A 133 26.01 -15.52 -59.58
CA VAL A 133 25.49 -16.70 -60.32
C VAL A 133 24.60 -16.26 -61.49
N PHE A 134 23.66 -15.33 -61.25
CA PHE A 134 22.79 -14.81 -62.30
C PHE A 134 23.57 -14.09 -63.40
N ILE A 135 24.56 -13.26 -63.03
CA ILE A 135 25.38 -12.52 -64.00
C ILE A 135 26.28 -13.46 -64.81
N ASN A 136 26.85 -14.48 -64.19
CA ASN A 136 27.61 -15.52 -64.90
C ASN A 136 26.73 -16.21 -65.95
N SER A 137 25.53 -16.67 -65.57
CA SER A 137 24.60 -17.32 -66.50
C SER A 137 24.21 -16.40 -67.68
N ASN A 138 24.06 -15.09 -67.45
CA ASN A 138 23.77 -14.14 -68.52
C ASN A 138 24.95 -13.97 -69.48
N HIS A 139 26.17 -13.94 -68.97
CA HIS A 139 27.36 -13.88 -69.81
C HIS A 139 27.54 -15.17 -70.63
N ASP A 140 27.34 -16.33 -70.01
CA ASP A 140 27.39 -17.64 -70.68
C ASP A 140 26.35 -17.73 -71.82
N ALA A 141 25.15 -17.20 -71.61
CA ALA A 141 24.13 -17.13 -72.64
C ALA A 141 24.51 -16.17 -73.79
N ALA A 142 25.03 -14.99 -73.45
CA ALA A 142 25.45 -13.98 -74.44
C ALA A 142 26.61 -14.50 -75.31
N ILE A 143 27.63 -15.11 -74.70
CA ILE A 143 28.78 -15.66 -75.44
C ILE A 143 28.36 -16.85 -76.31
N THR A 144 27.47 -17.72 -75.82
CA THR A 144 26.91 -18.83 -76.60
C THR A 144 26.13 -18.33 -77.82
N ARG A 145 25.37 -17.24 -77.68
CA ARG A 145 24.65 -16.60 -78.79
C ARG A 145 25.62 -16.03 -79.82
N TYR A 146 26.68 -15.36 -79.37
CA TYR A 146 27.75 -14.84 -80.23
C TYR A 146 28.46 -15.95 -81.01
N SER A 147 28.81 -17.06 -80.36
CA SER A 147 29.46 -18.21 -81.02
C SER A 147 28.61 -18.88 -82.10
N ARG A 148 27.28 -18.69 -82.09
CA ARG A 148 26.34 -19.24 -83.09
C ARG A 148 26.14 -18.33 -84.30
N LEU A 149 26.79 -17.17 -84.37
CA LEU A 149 26.72 -16.28 -85.53
C LEU A 149 27.21 -17.00 -86.80
N SER A 150 26.46 -16.83 -87.89
CA SER A 150 26.77 -17.49 -89.16
C SER A 150 27.99 -16.87 -89.84
N LYS A 151 29.00 -17.69 -90.12
CA LYS A 151 30.17 -17.28 -90.91
C LYS A 151 29.86 -17.08 -92.41
N ARG A 152 28.76 -17.66 -92.92
CA ARG A 152 28.42 -17.64 -94.36
C ARG A 152 27.46 -16.52 -94.76
N ARG A 153 26.64 -16.02 -93.83
CA ARG A 153 25.70 -14.91 -94.04
C ARG A 153 25.87 -13.92 -92.90
N GLU A 154 26.72 -12.91 -93.09
CA GLU A 154 26.90 -11.84 -92.11
C GLU A 154 25.76 -10.82 -92.20
N ASN A 155 25.14 -10.54 -91.05
CA ASN A 155 24.21 -9.43 -90.87
C ASN A 155 24.86 -8.47 -89.87
N GLU A 156 25.31 -7.30 -90.34
CA GLU A 156 26.06 -6.34 -89.51
C GLU A 156 25.25 -5.85 -88.31
N LYS A 157 23.93 -5.65 -88.47
CA LYS A 157 23.06 -5.20 -87.38
C LYS A 157 22.98 -6.26 -86.27
N ILE A 158 22.71 -7.52 -86.64
CA ILE A 158 22.64 -8.63 -85.66
C ILE A 158 24.01 -8.87 -85.01
N LYS A 159 25.09 -8.76 -85.79
CA LYS A 159 26.47 -8.90 -85.28
C LYS A 159 26.77 -7.81 -84.25
N ALA A 160 26.44 -6.56 -84.53
CA ALA A 160 26.63 -5.45 -83.60
C ALA A 160 25.82 -5.62 -82.30
N GLU A 161 24.53 -5.97 -82.41
CA GLU A 161 23.65 -6.21 -81.24
C GLU A 161 24.20 -7.33 -80.34
N VAL A 162 24.56 -8.49 -80.91
CA VAL A 162 25.08 -9.62 -80.12
C VAL A 162 26.47 -9.32 -79.56
N THR A 163 27.29 -8.50 -80.24
CA THR A 163 28.59 -8.07 -79.72
C THR A 163 28.42 -7.14 -78.51
N GLU A 164 27.45 -6.23 -78.55
CA GLU A 164 27.12 -5.33 -77.43
C GLU A 164 26.56 -6.11 -76.22
N ASP A 165 25.72 -7.13 -76.46
CA ASP A 165 25.23 -8.03 -75.40
C ASP A 165 26.40 -8.74 -74.68
N VAL A 166 27.41 -9.20 -75.43
CA VAL A 166 28.63 -9.80 -74.84
C VAL A 166 29.44 -8.77 -74.06
N TYR A 167 29.63 -7.57 -74.62
CA TYR A 167 30.36 -6.48 -73.95
C TYR A 167 29.73 -6.12 -72.61
N THR A 168 28.42 -5.85 -72.61
CA THR A 168 27.68 -5.41 -71.41
C THR A 168 27.64 -6.52 -70.34
N SER A 169 27.34 -7.77 -70.73
CA SER A 169 27.34 -8.90 -69.80
C SER A 169 28.72 -9.19 -69.21
N ARG A 170 29.79 -9.17 -70.02
CA ARG A 170 31.17 -9.38 -69.56
C ARG A 170 31.66 -8.28 -68.64
N LYS A 171 31.35 -7.02 -68.95
CA LYS A 171 31.68 -5.88 -68.09
C LYS A 171 31.01 -6.03 -66.71
N LYS A 172 29.73 -6.38 -66.70
CA LYS A 172 28.96 -6.58 -65.46
C LYS A 172 29.48 -7.77 -64.66
N GLN A 173 29.84 -8.87 -65.33
CA GLN A 173 30.47 -10.03 -64.71
C GLN A 173 31.78 -9.65 -64.01
N HIS A 174 32.70 -9.02 -64.73
CA HIS A 174 34.00 -8.60 -64.20
C HIS A 174 33.83 -7.65 -63.00
N GLN A 175 32.97 -6.63 -63.10
CA GLN A 175 32.71 -5.70 -61.99
C GLN A 175 32.16 -6.41 -60.75
N THR A 176 31.20 -7.33 -60.94
CA THR A 176 30.60 -8.07 -59.83
C THR A 176 31.61 -9.02 -59.18
N MET A 177 32.41 -9.73 -59.98
CA MET A 177 33.46 -10.63 -59.51
C MET A 177 34.52 -9.88 -58.68
N MET A 178 34.96 -8.69 -59.13
CA MET A 178 35.89 -7.84 -58.36
C MET A 178 35.30 -7.41 -57.01
N HIS A 179 34.04 -6.95 -56.98
CA HIS A 179 33.39 -6.57 -55.73
C HIS A 179 33.21 -7.76 -54.79
N TYR A 180 32.91 -8.95 -55.33
CA TYR A 180 32.78 -10.16 -54.55
C TYR A 180 34.12 -10.62 -53.95
N PHE A 181 35.20 -10.60 -54.74
CA PHE A 181 36.56 -10.88 -54.25
C PHE A 181 36.98 -9.89 -53.16
N CYS A 182 36.70 -8.60 -53.35
CA CYS A 182 36.95 -7.57 -52.34
C CYS A 182 36.16 -7.84 -51.04
N ALA A 183 34.89 -8.23 -51.15
CA ALA A 183 34.05 -8.57 -50.00
C ALA A 183 34.61 -9.79 -49.24
N LEU A 184 34.98 -10.87 -49.92
CA LEU A 184 35.56 -12.07 -49.31
C LEU A 184 36.93 -11.79 -48.69
N ASN A 185 37.78 -10.99 -49.34
CA ASN A 185 39.05 -10.54 -48.77
C ASN A 185 38.83 -9.70 -47.50
N THR A 186 37.85 -8.81 -47.51
CA THR A 186 37.47 -8.00 -46.33
C THR A 186 36.93 -8.89 -45.21
N LEU A 187 36.17 -9.93 -45.54
CA LEU A 187 35.62 -10.89 -44.59
C LEU A 187 36.71 -11.61 -43.79
N GLN A 188 37.87 -11.89 -44.40
CA GLN A 188 39.02 -12.50 -43.71
C GLN A 188 39.55 -11.64 -42.54
N TYR A 189 39.44 -10.31 -42.64
CA TYR A 189 39.75 -9.40 -41.54
C TYR A 189 38.60 -9.32 -40.54
N LYS A 190 37.37 -9.10 -41.04
CA LYS A 190 36.18 -8.94 -40.19
C LYS A 190 35.92 -10.15 -39.32
N LYS A 191 36.12 -11.39 -39.81
CA LYS A 191 35.93 -12.60 -38.99
C LYS A 191 36.79 -12.61 -37.73
N LYS A 192 38.02 -12.08 -37.80
CA LYS A 192 38.91 -11.99 -36.62
C LYS A 192 38.39 -10.95 -35.63
N ILE A 193 37.99 -9.78 -36.12
CA ILE A 193 37.44 -8.69 -35.30
C ILE A 193 36.16 -9.16 -34.61
N SER A 194 35.21 -9.69 -35.37
CA SER A 194 33.90 -10.10 -34.87
C SER A 194 33.92 -11.32 -33.94
N LEU A 195 35.02 -12.07 -33.89
CA LEU A 195 35.23 -13.10 -32.88
C LEU A 195 35.81 -12.52 -31.59
N LEU A 196 36.76 -11.60 -31.68
CA LEU A 196 37.50 -11.08 -30.53
C LEU A 196 36.75 -9.95 -29.80
N GLU A 197 36.10 -9.07 -30.55
CA GLU A 197 35.44 -7.87 -30.02
C GLU A 197 34.29 -8.21 -29.04
N PRO A 198 33.34 -9.13 -29.35
CA PRO A 198 32.31 -9.51 -28.39
C PRO A 198 32.87 -10.17 -27.12
N LEU A 199 33.93 -10.97 -27.26
CA LEU A 199 34.59 -11.63 -26.12
C LEU A 199 35.32 -10.62 -25.23
N LEU A 200 35.98 -9.64 -25.84
CA LEU A 200 36.62 -8.55 -25.12
C LEU A 200 35.57 -7.73 -24.34
N GLY A 201 34.47 -7.35 -25.00
CA GLY A 201 33.35 -6.65 -24.39
C GLY A 201 32.75 -7.43 -23.22
N TYR A 202 32.49 -8.73 -23.41
CA TYR A 202 32.03 -9.62 -22.35
C TYR A 202 32.98 -9.63 -21.15
N MET A 203 34.28 -9.83 -21.36
CA MET A 203 35.26 -9.91 -20.25
C MET A 203 35.37 -8.58 -19.50
N GLN A 204 35.34 -7.45 -20.20
CA GLN A 204 35.34 -6.12 -19.57
C GLN A 204 34.08 -5.87 -18.76
N ALA A 205 32.92 -6.30 -19.27
CA ALA A 205 31.65 -6.20 -18.55
C ALA A 205 31.66 -7.05 -17.27
N GLN A 206 32.18 -8.28 -17.33
CA GLN A 206 32.35 -9.14 -16.15
C GLN A 206 33.29 -8.53 -15.10
N ILE A 207 34.45 -8.01 -15.52
CA ILE A 207 35.39 -7.34 -14.60
C ILE A 207 34.70 -6.16 -13.88
N SER A 208 33.92 -5.37 -14.62
CA SER A 208 33.21 -4.22 -14.07
C SER A 208 32.12 -4.66 -13.09
N PHE A 209 31.36 -5.71 -13.42
CA PHE A 209 30.35 -6.31 -12.55
C PHE A 209 30.94 -6.80 -11.23
N PHE A 210 32.03 -7.57 -11.26
CA PHE A 210 32.63 -8.10 -10.04
C PHE A 210 33.24 -6.99 -9.16
N LYS A 211 33.81 -5.95 -9.76
CA LYS A 211 34.29 -4.78 -9.00
C LYS A 211 33.13 -4.06 -8.30
N MET A 212 32.08 -3.72 -9.04
CA MET A 212 30.92 -3.04 -8.48
C MET A 212 30.20 -3.89 -7.43
N GLY A 213 30.09 -5.20 -7.65
CA GLY A 213 29.56 -6.14 -6.66
C GLY A 213 30.41 -6.21 -5.39
N SER A 214 31.75 -6.24 -5.50
CA SER A 214 32.64 -6.27 -4.35
C SER A 214 32.61 -4.99 -3.51
N GLU A 215 32.31 -3.85 -4.12
CA GLU A 215 32.13 -2.57 -3.41
C GLU A 215 30.83 -2.56 -2.59
N ASN A 216 29.80 -3.28 -3.02
CA ASN A 216 28.51 -3.38 -2.31
C ASN A 216 28.50 -4.46 -1.22
N LEU A 217 29.31 -5.52 -1.37
CA LEU A 217 29.45 -6.61 -0.40
C LEU A 217 30.49 -6.28 0.67
N THR A 218 30.12 -5.39 1.60
CA THR A 218 31.01 -4.82 2.61
C THR A 218 31.09 -5.66 3.89
N GLU A 219 32.10 -5.39 4.74
CA GLU A 219 32.19 -5.97 6.09
C GLU A 219 30.94 -5.67 6.95
N GLN A 220 30.27 -4.54 6.72
CA GLN A 220 29.01 -4.20 7.41
C GLN A 220 27.88 -5.19 7.07
N LEU A 221 27.85 -5.69 5.83
CA LEU A 221 26.90 -6.73 5.44
C LEU A 221 27.21 -8.05 6.16
N GLU A 222 28.49 -8.42 6.31
CA GLU A 222 28.89 -9.63 7.03
C GLU A 222 28.52 -9.56 8.53
N GLU A 223 28.73 -8.40 9.16
CA GLU A 223 28.31 -8.16 10.54
C GLU A 223 26.78 -8.25 10.67
N PHE A 224 26.04 -7.61 9.76
CA PHE A 224 24.58 -7.72 9.71
C PHE A 224 24.11 -9.17 9.59
N LEU A 225 24.67 -9.94 8.64
CA LEU A 225 24.33 -11.35 8.45
C LEU A 225 24.64 -12.20 9.68
N THR A 226 25.74 -11.90 10.38
CA THR A 226 26.11 -12.58 11.63
C THR A 226 25.08 -12.29 12.72
N ASN A 227 24.68 -11.02 12.88
CA ASN A 227 23.68 -10.60 13.85
C ASN A 227 22.32 -11.27 13.59
N ILE A 228 21.86 -11.27 12.33
CA ILE A 228 20.63 -11.98 11.95
C ILE A 228 20.76 -13.49 12.20
N GLY A 229 21.92 -14.08 11.89
CA GLY A 229 22.21 -15.48 12.19
C GLY A 229 22.03 -15.81 13.68
N THR A 230 22.52 -14.95 14.57
CA THR A 230 22.31 -15.13 16.02
C THR A 230 20.85 -14.93 16.44
N SER A 231 20.15 -13.94 15.88
CA SER A 231 18.73 -13.69 16.15
C SER A 231 17.87 -14.91 15.80
N VAL A 232 18.09 -15.50 14.61
CA VAL A 232 17.39 -16.72 14.17
C VAL A 232 17.65 -17.90 15.12
N GLN A 233 18.89 -18.04 15.62
CA GLN A 233 19.19 -19.09 16.60
C GLN A 233 18.50 -18.85 17.95
N ASN A 234 18.32 -17.60 18.36
CA ASN A 234 17.60 -17.28 19.59
C ASN A 234 16.12 -17.63 19.47
N VAL A 235 15.47 -17.23 18.36
CA VAL A 235 14.07 -17.59 18.07
C VAL A 235 13.89 -19.11 18.02
N ARG A 236 14.85 -19.84 17.42
CA ARG A 236 14.81 -21.31 17.41
C ARG A 236 14.84 -21.90 18.82
N ARG A 237 15.73 -21.42 19.70
CA ARG A 237 15.83 -21.92 21.08
C ARG A 237 14.58 -21.60 21.89
N GLU A 238 14.02 -20.40 21.71
CA GLU A 238 12.77 -20.01 22.34
C GLU A 238 11.62 -20.91 21.88
N MET A 239 11.48 -21.14 20.57
CA MET A 239 10.50 -22.06 20.01
C MET A 239 10.66 -23.48 20.56
N ASP A 240 11.88 -24.03 20.62
CA ASP A 240 12.13 -25.38 21.12
C ASP A 240 11.73 -25.50 22.61
N CYS A 241 12.08 -24.50 23.43
CA CYS A 241 11.68 -24.42 24.84
C CYS A 241 10.16 -24.33 25.02
N GLU A 242 9.48 -23.49 24.23
CA GLU A 242 8.02 -23.36 24.27
C GLU A 242 7.32 -24.64 23.81
N VAL A 243 7.85 -25.34 22.81
CA VAL A 243 7.32 -26.63 22.37
C VAL A 243 7.41 -27.67 23.48
N GLU A 244 8.54 -27.76 24.19
CA GLU A 244 8.69 -28.67 25.34
C GLU A 244 7.71 -28.33 26.46
N ASN A 245 7.58 -27.04 26.81
CA ASN A 245 6.62 -26.59 27.83
C ASN A 245 5.17 -26.90 27.44
N MET A 246 4.80 -26.67 26.17
CA MET A 246 3.48 -26.99 25.65
C MET A 246 3.20 -28.49 25.67
N GLN A 247 4.18 -29.33 25.32
CA GLN A 247 4.03 -30.79 25.37
C GLN A 247 3.77 -31.26 26.81
N GLN A 248 4.55 -30.78 27.78
CA GLN A 248 4.30 -31.12 29.19
C GLN A 248 2.91 -30.64 29.65
N THR A 249 2.51 -29.44 29.25
CA THR A 249 1.18 -28.90 29.59
C THR A 249 0.06 -29.76 28.98
N ILE A 250 0.24 -30.26 27.76
CA ILE A 250 -0.71 -31.18 27.12
C ILE A 250 -0.82 -32.47 27.93
N GLU A 251 0.30 -33.10 28.27
CA GLU A 251 0.31 -34.35 29.07
C GLU A 251 -0.38 -34.16 30.43
N ASP A 252 -0.06 -33.07 31.14
CA ASP A 252 -0.66 -32.76 32.44
C ASP A 252 -2.18 -32.54 32.31
N LEU A 253 -2.63 -31.84 31.27
CA LEU A 253 -4.04 -31.58 31.00
C LEU A 253 -4.80 -32.84 30.58
N GLU A 254 -4.19 -33.75 29.80
CA GLU A 254 -4.79 -35.03 29.43
C GLU A 254 -5.09 -35.86 30.68
N VAL A 255 -4.13 -35.94 31.61
CA VAL A 255 -4.31 -36.66 32.89
C VAL A 255 -5.37 -35.98 33.77
N ALA A 256 -5.32 -34.65 33.92
CA ALA A 256 -6.25 -33.92 34.77
C ALA A 256 -7.69 -33.92 34.23
N SER A 257 -7.85 -33.96 32.90
CA SER A 257 -9.15 -33.86 32.22
C SER A 257 -9.85 -35.20 32.03
N ASP A 258 -9.16 -36.33 32.11
CA ASP A 258 -9.71 -37.69 31.93
C ASP A 258 -11.05 -37.93 32.69
N PRO A 259 -11.17 -37.63 34.00
CA PRO A 259 -12.43 -37.83 34.73
C PRO A 259 -13.52 -36.81 34.38
N LEU A 260 -13.18 -35.71 33.72
CA LEU A 260 -14.11 -34.63 33.33
C LEU A 260 -14.77 -34.87 31.96
N TYR A 261 -14.27 -35.81 31.16
CA TYR A 261 -14.88 -36.17 29.87
C TYR A 261 -16.22 -36.88 30.01
N LEU A 262 -16.48 -37.50 31.17
CA LEU A 262 -17.77 -38.10 31.48
C LEU A 262 -18.83 -36.99 31.65
N PRO A 263 -19.96 -37.01 30.90
CA PRO A 263 -21.00 -36.00 31.04
C PRO A 263 -21.61 -35.91 32.44
N ASP A 264 -21.64 -37.06 33.13
CA ASP A 264 -22.23 -37.21 34.47
C ASP A 264 -21.11 -37.67 35.43
N PRO A 265 -20.23 -36.75 35.87
CA PRO A 265 -19.12 -37.12 36.75
C PRO A 265 -19.65 -37.53 38.13
N ASP A 266 -18.92 -38.44 38.78
CA ASP A 266 -19.28 -38.95 40.11
C ASP A 266 -19.44 -37.79 41.11
N PRO A 267 -20.64 -37.56 41.67
CA PRO A 267 -20.91 -36.42 42.55
C PRO A 267 -20.13 -36.48 43.86
N THR A 268 -19.55 -37.63 44.22
CA THR A 268 -18.65 -37.77 45.37
C THR A 268 -17.25 -37.23 45.08
N LYS A 269 -16.83 -37.25 43.80
CA LYS A 269 -15.53 -36.75 43.34
C LYS A 269 -15.60 -35.29 42.88
N PHE A 270 -16.73 -34.88 42.31
CA PHE A 270 -16.96 -33.52 41.82
C PHE A 270 -18.25 -32.93 42.44
N PRO A 271 -18.17 -32.38 43.67
CA PRO A 271 -19.35 -31.88 44.36
C PRO A 271 -19.94 -30.64 43.66
N ALA A 272 -21.27 -30.55 43.64
CA ALA A 272 -21.95 -29.43 42.99
C ALA A 272 -21.82 -28.12 43.78
N HIS A 273 -21.20 -27.10 43.17
CA HIS A 273 -21.05 -25.78 43.78
C HIS A 273 -22.36 -24.97 43.73
N ARG A 274 -22.94 -24.67 44.89
CA ARG A 274 -24.23 -23.96 45.03
C ARG A 274 -24.11 -22.44 45.09
N ASN A 275 -22.94 -21.93 45.42
CA ASN A 275 -22.74 -20.50 45.75
C ASN A 275 -22.03 -19.75 44.61
N LEU A 276 -22.12 -20.26 43.39
CA LEU A 276 -21.52 -19.63 42.22
C LEU A 276 -22.26 -18.32 41.91
N THR A 277 -21.51 -17.24 41.67
CA THR A 277 -21.99 -15.92 41.22
C THR A 277 -21.76 -15.70 39.73
N ARG A 278 -21.10 -16.65 39.06
CA ARG A 278 -20.88 -16.69 37.61
C ARG A 278 -20.86 -18.12 37.11
N LYS A 279 -21.32 -18.35 35.89
CA LYS A 279 -21.23 -19.65 35.22
C LYS A 279 -21.17 -19.49 33.71
N ALA A 280 -20.43 -20.39 33.07
CA ALA A 280 -20.32 -20.48 31.63
C ALA A 280 -20.31 -21.95 31.19
N GLY A 281 -20.83 -22.24 30.00
CA GLY A 281 -20.90 -23.59 29.46
C GLY A 281 -21.89 -23.74 28.31
N TYR A 282 -21.82 -24.85 27.60
CA TYR A 282 -22.76 -25.15 26.52
C TYR A 282 -24.12 -25.57 27.06
N LEU A 283 -25.19 -25.02 26.47
CA LEU A 283 -26.57 -25.44 26.70
C LEU A 283 -27.25 -25.65 25.34
N ASN A 284 -28.24 -26.53 25.29
CA ASN A 284 -29.11 -26.63 24.10
C ASN A 284 -30.35 -25.78 24.30
N ALA A 285 -30.51 -24.74 23.49
CA ALA A 285 -31.71 -23.88 23.47
C ALA A 285 -32.76 -24.45 22.54
N ARG A 286 -34.03 -24.40 22.94
CA ARG A 286 -35.16 -24.75 22.07
C ARG A 286 -35.63 -23.52 21.30
N ASN A 287 -35.68 -23.64 19.98
CA ASN A 287 -36.30 -22.68 19.09
C ASN A 287 -37.63 -23.26 18.59
N LYS A 288 -38.75 -22.59 18.86
CA LYS A 288 -40.07 -22.98 18.32
C LYS A 288 -40.24 -22.35 16.94
N THR A 289 -40.27 -23.16 15.88
CA THR A 289 -40.52 -22.71 14.51
C THR A 289 -41.96 -23.05 14.14
N GLY A 290 -42.90 -22.12 14.36
CA GLY A 290 -44.33 -22.33 14.11
C GLY A 290 -45.06 -23.03 15.26
N LEU A 291 -46.26 -23.58 14.99
CA LEU A 291 -47.14 -24.16 16.02
C LEU A 291 -46.77 -25.59 16.46
N VAL A 292 -46.03 -26.36 15.65
CA VAL A 292 -45.84 -27.82 15.88
C VAL A 292 -44.38 -28.27 15.80
N SER A 293 -43.48 -27.53 15.13
CA SER A 293 -42.07 -27.87 15.04
C SER A 293 -41.20 -27.12 16.06
N SER A 294 -40.31 -27.85 16.71
CA SER A 294 -39.25 -27.34 17.57
C SER A 294 -37.89 -27.83 17.06
N SER A 295 -36.89 -26.97 17.13
CA SER A 295 -35.49 -27.34 16.90
C SER A 295 -34.67 -27.04 18.16
N TRP A 296 -33.54 -27.73 18.32
CA TRP A 296 -32.65 -27.56 19.45
C TRP A 296 -31.26 -27.19 18.96
N GLU A 297 -30.73 -26.10 19.48
CA GLU A 297 -29.45 -25.54 19.05
C GLU A 297 -28.47 -25.46 20.22
N ARG A 298 -27.27 -26.01 20.02
CA ARG A 298 -26.22 -25.99 21.03
C ARG A 298 -25.41 -24.70 20.91
N GLN A 299 -25.50 -23.84 21.92
CA GLN A 299 -24.74 -22.59 21.98
C GLN A 299 -23.99 -22.47 23.32
N PHE A 300 -22.97 -21.62 23.36
CA PHE A 300 -22.21 -21.36 24.58
C PHE A 300 -22.87 -20.23 25.36
N TYR A 301 -23.31 -20.50 26.59
CA TYR A 301 -23.95 -19.51 27.45
C TYR A 301 -23.01 -19.10 28.57
N PHE A 302 -23.10 -17.83 28.98
CA PHE A 302 -22.35 -17.31 30.11
C PHE A 302 -23.06 -16.14 30.77
N THR A 303 -22.85 -15.98 32.08
CA THR A 303 -23.40 -14.87 32.86
C THR A 303 -22.42 -13.70 32.91
N GLN A 304 -22.86 -12.49 32.58
CA GLN A 304 -22.04 -11.28 32.63
C GLN A 304 -22.87 -10.07 33.05
N GLY A 305 -22.49 -9.40 34.15
CA GLY A 305 -23.11 -8.14 34.57
C GLY A 305 -24.63 -8.18 34.74
N GLY A 306 -25.16 -9.19 35.44
CA GLY A 306 -26.63 -9.35 35.59
C GLY A 306 -27.34 -9.90 34.36
N ASN A 307 -26.61 -10.19 33.26
CA ASN A 307 -27.20 -10.70 32.02
C ASN A 307 -26.79 -12.15 31.73
N LEU A 308 -27.67 -12.87 31.03
CA LEU A 308 -27.37 -14.12 30.35
C LEU A 308 -27.02 -13.84 28.88
N MET A 309 -25.83 -14.26 28.48
CA MET A 309 -25.29 -14.09 27.13
C MET A 309 -25.19 -15.44 26.42
N SER A 310 -25.25 -15.43 25.08
CA SER A 310 -25.03 -16.60 24.22
C SER A 310 -24.08 -16.30 23.07
N GLN A 311 -23.21 -17.24 22.73
CA GLN A 311 -22.31 -17.15 21.58
C GLN A 311 -22.29 -18.49 20.82
N ALA A 312 -22.48 -18.44 19.50
CA ALA A 312 -22.35 -19.64 18.67
C ALA A 312 -20.88 -19.93 18.35
N ARG A 313 -20.58 -21.19 18.00
CA ARG A 313 -19.23 -21.61 17.64
C ARG A 313 -18.85 -21.02 16.28
N GLY A 314 -18.04 -19.98 16.29
CA GLY A 314 -17.60 -19.26 15.08
C GLY A 314 -17.92 -17.77 15.10
N ASP A 315 -18.74 -17.32 16.05
CA ASP A 315 -19.04 -15.90 16.21
C ASP A 315 -17.91 -15.17 16.94
N VAL A 316 -17.62 -13.94 16.51
CA VAL A 316 -16.58 -13.09 17.13
C VAL A 316 -16.99 -12.60 18.53
N ALA A 317 -18.29 -12.41 18.78
CA ALA A 317 -18.81 -11.92 20.05
C ALA A 317 -20.15 -12.58 20.41
N GLY A 318 -20.44 -12.64 21.71
CA GLY A 318 -21.73 -13.12 22.23
C GLY A 318 -22.83 -12.06 22.19
N GLY A 319 -24.06 -12.51 22.00
CA GLY A 319 -25.27 -11.68 22.07
C GLY A 319 -25.97 -11.78 23.42
N LEU A 320 -26.72 -10.72 23.77
CA LEU A 320 -27.59 -10.71 24.93
C LEU A 320 -28.79 -11.64 24.70
N VAL A 321 -28.99 -12.61 25.60
CA VAL A 321 -30.16 -13.49 25.60
C VAL A 321 -31.27 -12.86 26.43
N MET A 322 -30.95 -12.56 27.68
CA MET A 322 -31.88 -11.91 28.59
C MET A 322 -31.18 -11.29 29.80
N ASP A 323 -31.84 -10.31 30.39
CA ASP A 323 -31.54 -9.83 31.73
C ASP A 323 -31.99 -10.89 32.76
N ILE A 324 -31.09 -11.27 33.67
CA ILE A 324 -31.36 -12.22 34.75
C ILE A 324 -31.52 -11.52 36.11
N ASP A 325 -31.55 -10.19 36.14
CA ASP A 325 -31.91 -9.41 37.31
C ASP A 325 -33.40 -9.60 37.63
N ASN A 326 -33.70 -9.88 38.90
CA ASN A 326 -35.05 -10.18 39.39
C ASN A 326 -35.78 -11.31 38.62
N CYS A 327 -35.05 -12.19 37.91
CA CYS A 327 -35.65 -13.32 37.22
C CYS A 327 -35.87 -14.50 38.20
N SER A 328 -36.85 -15.34 37.91
CA SER A 328 -36.98 -16.64 38.57
C SER A 328 -36.66 -17.75 37.59
N VAL A 329 -35.85 -18.72 38.02
CA VAL A 329 -35.50 -19.88 37.22
C VAL A 329 -35.91 -21.16 37.92
N MET A 330 -36.62 -22.02 37.19
CA MET A 330 -37.11 -23.30 37.70
C MET A 330 -36.93 -24.41 36.68
N ALA A 331 -36.95 -25.64 37.18
CA ALA A 331 -36.79 -26.85 36.41
C ALA A 331 -38.17 -27.31 35.87
N VAL A 332 -38.30 -27.53 34.56
CA VAL A 332 -39.54 -27.95 33.87
C VAL A 332 -39.32 -29.22 33.02
N ASP A 333 -40.34 -30.07 32.89
CA ASP A 333 -40.31 -31.25 32.01
C ASP A 333 -40.72 -30.86 30.57
N CYS A 334 -39.95 -31.28 29.56
CA CYS A 334 -40.24 -30.97 28.15
C CYS A 334 -39.78 -32.09 27.20
N GLU A 335 -40.66 -32.51 26.29
CA GLU A 335 -40.38 -33.46 25.20
C GLU A 335 -39.67 -34.76 25.66
N ASP A 336 -39.92 -35.24 26.89
CA ASP A 336 -39.31 -36.45 27.48
C ASP A 336 -37.76 -36.45 27.46
N ARG A 337 -37.14 -35.27 27.39
CA ARG A 337 -35.67 -35.13 27.44
C ARG A 337 -35.19 -35.21 28.88
N ARG A 338 -34.12 -36.00 29.13
CA ARG A 338 -33.47 -36.13 30.44
C ARG A 338 -32.93 -34.77 30.91
N TYR A 339 -33.14 -34.41 32.17
CA TYR A 339 -32.71 -33.13 32.78
C TYR A 339 -33.54 -31.91 32.33
N LEU A 340 -34.08 -31.22 33.34
CA LEU A 340 -35.15 -30.25 33.23
C LEU A 340 -34.76 -28.97 32.48
N VAL A 341 -35.73 -28.44 31.77
CA VAL A 341 -35.80 -27.13 31.13
C VAL A 341 -35.66 -26.02 32.17
N LEU A 342 -34.75 -25.06 31.98
CA LEU A 342 -34.83 -23.79 32.71
C LEU A 342 -36.02 -23.00 32.17
N HIS A 343 -36.94 -22.59 33.03
CA HIS A 343 -38.00 -21.64 32.68
C HIS A 343 -37.72 -20.32 33.38
N PHE A 344 -37.57 -19.25 32.62
CA PHE A 344 -37.36 -17.91 33.14
C PHE A 344 -38.68 -17.14 33.14
N CYS A 345 -39.15 -16.72 34.31
CA CYS A 345 -40.29 -15.79 34.40
C CYS A 345 -39.79 -14.37 34.64
N LEU A 346 -40.11 -13.47 33.71
CA LEU A 346 -40.05 -12.01 33.88
C LEU A 346 -41.48 -11.47 33.92
N GLU A 347 -41.75 -10.47 34.77
CA GLU A 347 -43.06 -9.82 34.81
C GLU A 347 -43.38 -9.22 33.43
N ASN A 348 -44.35 -9.85 32.73
CA ASN A 348 -45.02 -9.44 31.48
C ASN A 348 -44.53 -9.95 30.11
N MET A 349 -43.60 -10.91 30.00
CA MET A 349 -43.37 -11.65 28.73
C MET A 349 -42.94 -13.10 28.98
N THR A 350 -43.67 -14.09 28.45
CA THR A 350 -43.26 -15.51 28.43
C THR A 350 -42.33 -15.77 27.26
N ASN A 351 -41.03 -15.50 27.43
CA ASN A 351 -40.03 -16.00 26.50
C ASN A 351 -39.58 -17.40 26.96
N ASP A 352 -40.04 -18.43 26.24
CA ASP A 352 -39.76 -19.85 26.53
C ASP A 352 -38.31 -20.23 26.16
N PHE A 353 -37.32 -19.86 26.98
CA PHE A 353 -35.94 -20.31 26.75
C PHE A 353 -35.65 -21.62 27.45
N ILE A 354 -35.73 -22.72 26.71
CA ILE A 354 -35.52 -24.05 27.26
C ILE A 354 -34.07 -24.49 27.09
N PHE A 355 -33.35 -24.75 28.20
CA PHE A 355 -31.95 -25.16 28.22
C PHE A 355 -31.72 -26.59 28.76
N PHE A 356 -30.70 -27.30 28.25
CA PHE A 356 -30.33 -28.68 28.62
C PHE A 356 -28.82 -28.80 28.93
N PHE A 357 -28.41 -29.23 30.15
CA PHE A 357 -27.11 -29.90 30.46
C PHE A 357 -26.95 -30.31 31.96
N LEU A 358 -26.01 -31.22 32.28
CA LEU A 358 -25.48 -31.40 33.66
C LEU A 358 -24.31 -30.45 33.95
N PRO A 359 -24.15 -29.86 35.14
CA PRO A 359 -25.00 -29.95 36.32
C PRO A 359 -26.03 -28.81 36.30
N LEU A 360 -27.25 -29.13 35.84
CA LEU A 360 -28.40 -28.23 35.76
C LEU A 360 -28.63 -27.46 37.07
N PHE A 361 -28.42 -28.16 38.19
CA PHE A 361 -28.54 -27.60 39.52
C PHE A 361 -27.60 -26.41 39.77
N GLN A 362 -26.37 -26.44 39.23
CA GLN A 362 -25.46 -25.31 39.36
C GLN A 362 -25.94 -24.11 38.56
N TRP A 363 -26.47 -24.30 37.35
CA TRP A 363 -27.04 -23.19 36.56
C TRP A 363 -28.22 -22.53 37.27
N ILE A 364 -29.16 -23.32 37.80
CA ILE A 364 -30.31 -22.84 38.59
C ILE A 364 -29.83 -22.08 39.83
N CYS A 365 -28.88 -22.64 40.59
CA CYS A 365 -28.34 -21.96 41.77
C CYS A 365 -27.62 -20.66 41.39
N THR A 366 -26.79 -20.64 40.36
CA THR A 366 -26.07 -19.44 39.92
C THR A 366 -27.02 -18.32 39.51
N ILE A 367 -28.00 -18.61 38.66
CA ILE A 367 -28.96 -17.61 38.19
C ILE A 367 -29.80 -17.07 39.37
N ASN A 368 -30.24 -17.94 40.27
CA ASN A 368 -30.94 -17.50 41.49
C ASN A 368 -30.06 -16.66 42.42
N ASN A 369 -28.76 -16.96 42.50
CA ASN A 369 -27.82 -16.16 43.30
C ASN A 369 -27.64 -14.77 42.69
N ILE A 370 -27.50 -14.67 41.36
CA ILE A 370 -27.37 -13.39 40.64
C ILE A 370 -28.65 -12.55 40.78
N SER A 371 -29.80 -13.15 40.48
CA SER A 371 -31.13 -12.51 40.58
C SER A 371 -31.40 -11.92 41.98
N LYS A 372 -30.99 -12.63 43.04
CA LYS A 372 -31.18 -12.20 44.44
C LYS A 372 -30.12 -11.23 44.96
N GLN A 373 -28.94 -11.15 44.33
CA GLN A 373 -27.79 -10.42 44.87
C GLN A 373 -27.97 -8.89 44.88
N ILE A 374 -28.87 -8.35 44.04
CA ILE A 374 -29.14 -6.91 43.96
C ILE A 374 -30.06 -6.45 45.10
N TYR A 375 -31.04 -7.26 45.52
CA TYR A 375 -32.14 -6.81 46.39
C TYR A 375 -31.97 -7.13 47.89
N LEU A 376 -31.00 -7.97 48.26
CA LEU A 376 -30.75 -8.35 49.66
C LEU A 376 -29.59 -7.58 50.30
N SER A 377 -29.03 -6.57 49.61
CA SER A 377 -27.96 -5.74 50.16
C SER A 377 -28.49 -4.41 50.68
N GLU A 378 -27.91 -3.91 51.78
CA GLU A 378 -28.30 -2.64 52.42
C GLU A 378 -28.05 -1.40 51.52
N ASN A 379 -27.38 -1.57 50.36
CA ASN A 379 -27.09 -0.52 49.41
C ASN A 379 -27.12 -1.02 47.94
N PRO A 380 -28.31 -1.16 47.32
CA PRO A 380 -28.48 -1.75 45.99
C PRO A 380 -27.77 -0.96 44.87
N GLU A 381 -27.59 0.35 45.01
CA GLU A 381 -26.92 1.22 44.04
C GLU A 381 -25.40 0.94 43.95
N GLU A 382 -24.75 0.63 45.08
CA GLU A 382 -23.31 0.35 45.15
C GLU A 382 -22.96 -1.05 44.61
N ILE A 383 -23.87 -2.02 44.76
CA ILE A 383 -23.71 -3.36 44.16
C ILE A 383 -24.00 -3.34 42.67
N ALA A 384 -25.05 -2.63 42.22
CA ALA A 384 -25.28 -2.42 40.79
C ALA A 384 -24.10 -1.70 40.12
N ALA A 385 -23.47 -0.73 40.81
CA ALA A 385 -22.24 -0.08 40.34
C ALA A 385 -21.05 -1.05 40.27
N ARG A 386 -20.83 -1.90 41.28
CA ARG A 386 -19.77 -2.93 41.28
C ARG A 386 -19.98 -4.03 40.23
N VAL A 387 -21.22 -4.49 40.04
CA VAL A 387 -21.58 -5.50 39.02
C VAL A 387 -21.39 -4.94 37.61
N ASN A 388 -21.79 -3.68 37.38
CA ASN A 388 -21.50 -2.97 36.13
C ASN A 388 -20.00 -2.74 35.93
N GLN A 389 -19.24 -2.43 36.99
CA GLN A 389 -17.78 -2.29 36.92
C GLN A 389 -17.07 -3.61 36.62
N SER A 390 -17.47 -4.72 37.24
CA SER A 390 -16.96 -6.06 36.91
C SER A 390 -17.41 -6.56 35.54
N ALA A 391 -18.57 -6.12 35.04
CA ALA A 391 -18.96 -6.34 33.65
C ALA A 391 -18.04 -5.55 32.69
N LEU A 392 -17.71 -4.30 33.03
CA LEU A 392 -16.76 -3.46 32.29
C LEU A 392 -15.35 -4.05 32.27
N GLU A 393 -14.88 -4.62 33.39
CA GLU A 393 -13.58 -5.33 33.52
C GLU A 393 -13.55 -6.68 32.78
N ALA A 394 -14.70 -7.34 32.59
CA ALA A 394 -14.81 -8.59 31.84
C ALA A 394 -14.98 -8.39 30.33
N VAL A 395 -15.38 -7.18 29.88
CA VAL A 395 -15.51 -6.79 28.46
C VAL A 395 -14.28 -6.03 27.96
N THR A 396 -13.43 -5.51 28.86
CA THR A 396 -12.11 -4.99 28.50
C THR A 396 -11.16 -6.17 28.29
N PRO A 397 -10.52 -6.33 27.11
CA PRO A 397 -9.44 -7.29 26.97
C PRO A 397 -8.33 -6.88 27.93
N SER A 398 -8.19 -7.59 29.04
CA SER A 398 -7.04 -7.42 29.92
C SER A 398 -5.78 -7.85 29.13
N PRO A 399 -4.64 -7.15 29.23
CA PRO A 399 -3.37 -7.57 28.61
C PRO A 399 -2.76 -8.81 29.30
N SER A 400 -3.58 -9.66 29.91
CA SER A 400 -3.18 -10.72 30.83
C SER A 400 -3.42 -12.10 30.23
N PHE A 401 -2.93 -12.31 29.00
CA PHE A 401 -2.68 -13.68 28.52
C PHE A 401 -1.53 -14.35 29.29
N GLN A 402 -0.62 -13.57 29.90
CA GLN A 402 0.51 -14.08 30.69
C GLN A 402 0.13 -14.48 32.13
N GLN A 403 -0.82 -13.81 32.78
CA GLN A 403 -1.08 -14.04 34.22
C GLN A 403 -1.91 -15.29 34.54
N ARG A 404 -2.63 -15.86 33.56
CA ARG A 404 -3.39 -17.10 33.81
C ARG A 404 -2.50 -18.35 33.92
N HIS A 405 -1.26 -18.31 33.42
CA HIS A 405 -0.30 -19.40 33.55
C HIS A 405 0.38 -19.48 34.93
N GLU A 406 0.33 -18.44 35.75
CA GLU A 406 0.98 -18.45 37.08
C GLU A 406 0.09 -19.05 38.19
N SER A 407 -1.24 -19.10 38.00
CA SER A 407 -2.18 -19.54 39.03
C SER A 407 -2.33 -21.07 39.17
N MET A 408 -1.64 -21.87 38.35
CA MET A 408 -1.69 -23.35 38.38
C MET A 408 -0.34 -24.02 38.66
N ARG A 409 0.58 -23.33 39.35
CA ARG A 409 1.75 -24.01 39.94
C ARG A 409 1.43 -24.55 41.33
N PRO A 410 1.72 -25.83 41.64
CA PRO A 410 1.56 -26.35 42.99
C PRO A 410 2.56 -25.69 43.95
N ALA A 411 2.08 -25.31 45.14
CA ALA A 411 2.86 -24.65 46.17
C ALA A 411 3.95 -25.58 46.75
N VAL A 412 5.22 -25.27 46.47
CA VAL A 412 6.37 -25.91 47.12
C VAL A 412 6.66 -25.19 48.44
N GLN A 413 6.68 -25.96 49.53
CA GLN A 413 6.96 -25.51 50.88
C GLN A 413 8.37 -24.90 51.01
N SER A 414 8.41 -23.76 51.70
CA SER A 414 9.58 -22.94 51.98
C SER A 414 10.50 -23.56 53.05
N ARG A 415 11.83 -23.39 52.89
CA ARG A 415 12.86 -23.62 53.92
C ARG A 415 13.77 -22.38 54.02
N PRO A 416 14.22 -21.95 55.23
CA PRO A 416 14.64 -20.56 55.49
C PRO A 416 16.15 -20.29 55.28
N PRO A 417 16.61 -19.01 55.37
CA PRO A 417 17.78 -18.50 54.65
C PRO A 417 19.08 -18.51 55.48
N ALA A 418 20.23 -18.50 54.80
CA ALA A 418 21.54 -18.27 55.42
C ALA A 418 22.35 -17.18 54.68
N ALA A 419 22.60 -16.11 55.46
CA ALA A 419 23.79 -15.27 55.57
C ALA A 419 24.53 -14.70 54.35
N ARG A 420 24.70 -13.37 54.44
CA ARG A 420 25.51 -12.43 53.67
C ARG A 420 27.01 -12.75 53.69
N THR A 421 27.73 -12.41 52.62
CA THR A 421 29.03 -11.69 52.69
C THR A 421 29.22 -10.75 51.48
N SER A 422 29.71 -9.56 51.81
CA SER A 422 30.22 -8.41 51.03
C SER A 422 31.36 -8.77 50.04
N SER A 423 31.82 -7.98 49.05
CA SER A 423 32.04 -6.52 48.95
C SER A 423 32.58 -6.11 47.55
N THR A 424 32.19 -4.89 47.11
CA THR A 424 32.96 -3.80 46.44
C THR A 424 33.66 -3.93 45.05
N GLY A 425 33.35 -2.93 44.19
CA GLY A 425 34.16 -2.41 43.06
C GLY A 425 33.28 -1.91 41.89
N SER A 426 32.73 -0.69 41.88
CA SER A 426 33.28 0.59 41.39
C SER A 426 33.41 0.76 39.85
N LEU A 427 32.54 1.63 39.31
CA LEU A 427 32.64 2.57 38.16
C LEU A 427 32.75 2.06 36.70
N GLY A 428 31.67 2.29 35.95
CA GLY A 428 31.60 2.50 34.49
C GLY A 428 30.24 3.16 34.18
N SER A 429 30.20 4.47 33.95
CA SER A 429 30.12 5.14 32.64
C SER A 429 28.86 4.81 31.83
N ASP A 430 27.89 5.72 31.94
CA ASP A 430 26.83 6.14 31.02
C ASP A 430 26.47 5.24 29.83
N SER A 431 25.35 4.55 29.98
CA SER A 431 24.39 4.33 28.89
C SER A 431 23.00 4.25 29.49
N ALA A 432 22.24 5.35 29.38
CA ALA A 432 20.83 5.38 29.73
C ALA A 432 20.06 6.21 28.70
N ALA A 433 18.96 5.62 28.25
CA ALA A 433 17.83 6.19 27.51
C ALA A 433 17.95 6.31 25.98
N LEU A 434 17.87 5.16 25.29
CA LEU A 434 17.09 5.05 24.05
C LEU A 434 16.21 3.81 24.14
N SER A 435 15.11 3.95 24.87
CA SER A 435 14.01 2.99 24.90
C SER A 435 12.72 3.80 25.08
N ALA A 436 11.70 3.45 24.29
CA ALA A 436 10.36 4.03 24.24
C ALA A 436 10.17 5.30 23.40
N LEU A 437 10.04 5.13 22.09
CA LEU A 437 9.03 5.87 21.32
C LEU A 437 7.87 4.89 21.08
N SER A 438 7.02 4.76 22.09
CA SER A 438 5.75 4.02 22.04
C SER A 438 4.74 4.80 21.19
N LEU A 439 3.97 4.07 20.38
CA LEU A 439 2.82 4.54 19.60
C LEU A 439 1.70 5.15 20.47
N ASP A 440 1.81 5.11 21.80
CA ASP A 440 0.92 5.75 22.79
C ASP A 440 0.91 7.30 22.78
N SER A 441 1.62 7.97 21.87
CA SER A 441 1.88 9.41 21.97
C SER A 441 1.08 10.32 21.02
N LEU A 442 0.31 9.79 20.05
CA LEU A 442 -0.37 10.62 19.03
C LEU A 442 -1.63 11.35 19.54
N VAL A 443 -2.34 10.74 20.50
CA VAL A 443 -3.50 11.33 21.20
C VAL A 443 -3.08 11.64 22.64
N ALA A 444 -3.61 12.70 23.24
CA ALA A 444 -3.28 13.01 24.62
C ALA A 444 -3.99 12.03 25.57
N PRO A 445 -3.24 11.16 26.30
CA PRO A 445 -3.85 10.30 27.30
C PRO A 445 -4.55 11.19 28.33
N ASP A 446 -5.74 10.77 28.73
CA ASP A 446 -6.65 11.45 29.67
C ASP A 446 -7.46 12.66 29.13
N THR A 447 -7.54 12.87 27.81
CA THR A 447 -8.41 13.92 27.23
C THR A 447 -9.86 13.41 27.07
N PRO A 448 -10.88 14.11 27.62
CA PRO A 448 -12.26 13.64 27.53
C PRO A 448 -12.79 13.67 26.08
N ILE A 449 -13.40 12.56 25.65
CA ILE A 449 -14.08 12.48 24.35
C ILE A 449 -15.44 13.18 24.44
N GLN A 450 -15.67 14.15 23.57
CA GLN A 450 -16.94 14.88 23.51
C GLN A 450 -17.90 14.19 22.53
N PHE A 451 -19.00 13.64 23.05
CA PHE A 451 -20.03 12.97 22.23
C PHE A 451 -21.19 13.87 21.80
N ASP A 452 -21.35 15.02 22.46
CA ASP A 452 -22.38 16.02 22.15
C ASP A 452 -21.73 17.36 21.81
N ILE A 453 -22.00 17.87 20.60
CA ILE A 453 -21.49 19.16 20.11
C ILE A 453 -22.28 20.36 20.69
N ILE A 454 -23.33 20.12 21.50
CA ILE A 454 -24.31 21.14 21.90
C ILE A 454 -24.39 21.27 23.43
N SER A 455 -23.82 22.36 23.96
CA SER A 455 -24.34 23.06 25.16
C SER A 455 -25.43 24.04 24.70
N PRO A 456 -26.52 24.29 25.46
CA PRO A 456 -27.55 25.22 25.03
C PRO A 456 -26.98 26.64 24.89
N VAL A 457 -27.06 27.18 23.66
CA VAL A 457 -26.90 28.59 23.23
C VAL A 457 -26.08 29.47 24.18
N SER A 458 -24.80 29.67 23.86
CA SER A 458 -24.06 30.86 24.28
C SER A 458 -23.98 31.81 23.09
N GLU A 459 -24.76 32.90 23.15
CA GLU A 459 -24.54 34.07 22.29
C GLU A 459 -23.21 34.71 22.68
N ASP A 460 -22.13 34.45 21.94
CA ASP A 460 -20.91 35.24 22.04
C ASP A 460 -20.57 35.86 20.68
N LEU A 461 -21.06 37.09 20.52
CA LEU A 461 -20.67 38.05 19.49
C LEU A 461 -19.22 38.53 19.73
N PRO A 462 -18.35 38.61 18.71
CA PRO A 462 -17.03 39.19 18.89
C PRO A 462 -17.11 40.73 18.95
N GLY A 463 -16.87 41.27 20.16
CA GLY A 463 -16.16 42.52 20.42
C GLY A 463 -16.64 43.81 19.75
N GLN A 464 -17.51 44.56 20.43
CA GLN A 464 -17.46 46.03 20.39
C GLN A 464 -16.96 46.55 21.74
N ALA A 465 -15.70 47.00 21.75
CA ALA A 465 -15.24 47.95 22.74
C ALA A 465 -16.01 49.26 22.54
N LYS A 466 -16.63 49.80 23.60
CA LYS A 466 -16.56 51.24 23.90
C LYS A 466 -17.01 51.59 25.31
N SER A 467 -16.26 52.53 25.84
CA SER A 467 -16.36 53.28 27.08
C SER A 467 -17.77 53.78 27.45
N SER A 468 -18.08 53.68 28.74
CA SER A 468 -18.90 54.57 29.59
C SER A 468 -19.93 55.52 28.96
N GLY A 469 -21.20 55.39 29.37
CA GLY A 469 -22.20 56.45 29.29
C GLY A 469 -23.64 55.96 29.47
N GLN A 470 -24.34 56.49 30.47
CA GLN A 470 -25.72 56.17 30.88
C GLN A 470 -26.83 56.66 29.92
N SER A 471 -28.03 56.07 30.12
CA SER A 471 -29.39 56.49 29.70
C SER A 471 -29.81 56.07 28.29
N GLY A 472 -31.02 55.63 27.97
CA GLY A 472 -32.25 55.37 28.74
C GLY A 472 -33.43 55.17 27.75
N ARG A 473 -34.28 54.19 28.04
CA ARG A 473 -35.74 54.09 27.72
C ARG A 473 -36.27 54.12 26.25
N ARG A 474 -37.09 53.08 25.99
CA ARG A 474 -38.49 53.04 25.42
C ARG A 474 -38.71 52.49 23.98
N THR A 475 -39.33 51.30 23.94
CA THR A 475 -40.55 50.85 23.18
C THR A 475 -40.82 51.43 21.78
N ASN A 476 -41.16 50.64 20.75
CA ASN A 476 -42.45 49.94 20.60
C ASN A 476 -42.47 48.91 19.43
N PRO A 477 -43.53 48.06 19.33
CA PRO A 477 -43.71 46.91 18.45
C PRO A 477 -44.56 47.24 17.19
N PHE A 478 -44.44 46.39 16.17
CA PHE A 478 -45.08 46.43 14.84
C PHE A 478 -44.59 47.52 13.86
N GLY A 479 -44.05 47.06 12.72
CA GLY A 479 -43.91 47.86 11.49
C GLY A 479 -42.55 47.71 10.80
N GLU A 480 -42.53 46.94 9.71
CA GLU A 480 -41.41 46.64 8.83
C GLU A 480 -40.61 47.86 8.34
N SER A 481 -39.29 47.69 8.17
CA SER A 481 -38.63 47.84 6.86
C SER A 481 -37.12 47.63 6.96
N GLY A 482 -36.60 46.77 6.09
CA GLY A 482 -35.17 46.60 5.88
C GLY A 482 -34.83 45.16 5.53
N GLY A 483 -35.32 44.67 4.40
CA GLY A 483 -34.93 43.37 3.87
C GLY A 483 -33.41 43.30 3.69
N SER A 484 -32.73 42.58 4.57
CA SER A 484 -31.37 42.10 4.32
C SER A 484 -31.47 40.93 3.36
N LYS A 485 -30.94 41.14 2.14
CA LYS A 485 -30.72 40.09 1.14
C LYS A 485 -30.06 38.86 1.79
N PRO A 486 -30.38 37.63 1.37
CA PRO A 486 -29.61 36.49 1.80
C PRO A 486 -28.20 36.63 1.19
N GLU A 487 -27.18 36.73 2.05
CA GLU A 487 -25.79 36.54 1.66
C GLU A 487 -25.60 35.06 1.31
N THR A 488 -26.00 34.66 0.12
CA THR A 488 -25.86 33.28 -0.35
C THR A 488 -25.92 33.28 -1.87
N GLU A 489 -24.89 33.77 -2.56
CA GLU A 489 -24.73 33.45 -3.99
C GLU A 489 -23.34 33.71 -4.64
N ASP A 490 -22.27 34.05 -3.90
CA ASP A 490 -20.96 34.37 -4.54
C ASP A 490 -19.81 33.44 -4.14
N SER A 491 -20.08 32.18 -3.74
CA SER A 491 -19.03 31.15 -3.59
C SER A 491 -19.10 30.15 -4.74
N ILE A 492 -17.97 29.94 -5.42
CA ILE A 492 -17.85 29.10 -6.62
C ILE A 492 -18.15 27.61 -6.32
N LEU A 493 -18.01 27.19 -5.06
CA LEU A 493 -18.29 25.84 -4.59
C LEU A 493 -19.28 25.88 -3.41
N HIS A 494 -20.40 25.17 -3.55
CA HIS A 494 -21.42 24.97 -2.53
C HIS A 494 -21.90 23.52 -2.58
N GLN A 495 -21.35 22.64 -1.73
CA GLN A 495 -21.76 21.23 -1.66
C GLN A 495 -22.33 20.89 -0.27
N LEU A 496 -23.53 20.33 -0.24
CA LEU A 496 -24.27 20.02 0.99
C LEU A 496 -24.36 18.50 1.19
N PHE A 497 -24.00 18.02 2.39
CA PHE A 497 -24.01 16.61 2.76
C PHE A 497 -24.79 16.37 4.06
N ILE A 498 -25.44 15.21 4.19
CA ILE A 498 -26.08 14.81 5.44
C ILE A 498 -25.10 14.01 6.27
N VAL A 499 -24.81 14.48 7.48
CA VAL A 499 -23.83 13.88 8.38
C VAL A 499 -24.38 13.74 9.80
N ARG A 500 -23.83 12.79 10.56
CA ARG A 500 -24.13 12.55 11.97
C ARG A 500 -22.85 12.69 12.77
N PHE A 501 -22.87 13.53 13.80
CA PHE A 501 -21.69 13.70 14.64
C PHE A 501 -21.47 12.48 15.53
N LEU A 502 -20.25 11.93 15.50
CA LEU A 502 -19.86 10.77 16.31
C LEU A 502 -19.06 11.20 17.55
N GLY A 503 -18.17 12.18 17.42
CA GLY A 503 -17.44 12.73 18.55
C GLY A 503 -16.26 13.60 18.12
N SER A 504 -15.64 14.26 19.10
CA SER A 504 -14.40 15.00 18.91
C SER A 504 -13.45 14.83 20.10
N MET A 505 -12.15 14.93 19.82
CA MET A 505 -11.10 14.88 20.84
C MET A 505 -9.90 15.75 20.44
N GLU A 506 -9.12 16.19 21.43
CA GLU A 506 -7.84 16.85 21.20
C GLU A 506 -6.77 15.85 20.76
N VAL A 507 -5.96 16.25 19.78
CA VAL A 507 -4.88 15.44 19.19
C VAL A 507 -3.55 16.17 19.32
N LYS A 508 -2.46 15.43 19.58
CA LYS A 508 -1.13 16.00 19.84
C LYS A 508 -0.31 16.26 18.56
N SER A 509 -0.67 15.61 17.46
CA SER A 509 -0.02 15.74 16.15
C SER A 509 -1.06 16.08 15.09
N ASP A 510 -0.65 16.85 14.08
CA ASP A 510 -1.44 17.13 12.88
C ASP A 510 -0.64 16.95 11.59
N GLU A 511 0.41 16.13 11.64
CA GLU A 511 1.31 15.86 10.51
C GLU A 511 0.88 14.66 9.64
N SER A 512 0.21 13.65 10.22
CA SER A 512 -0.22 12.44 9.51
C SER A 512 -1.74 12.24 9.55
N PRO A 513 -2.39 11.82 8.43
CA PRO A 513 -3.80 11.42 8.42
C PRO A 513 -4.09 10.23 9.36
N ASP A 514 -3.07 9.49 9.80
CA ASP A 514 -3.21 8.38 10.77
C ASP A 514 -3.85 8.83 12.09
N VAL A 515 -3.64 10.09 12.45
CA VAL A 515 -4.29 10.71 13.61
C VAL A 515 -5.81 10.65 13.49
N VAL A 516 -6.37 10.87 12.29
CA VAL A 516 -7.81 10.82 12.06
C VAL A 516 -8.33 9.39 12.22
N TYR A 517 -7.61 8.40 11.71
CA TYR A 517 -8.01 6.98 11.81
C TYR A 517 -7.95 6.48 13.25
N GLU A 518 -6.91 6.85 13.99
CA GLU A 518 -6.78 6.49 15.40
C GLU A 518 -7.87 7.17 16.24
N THR A 519 -8.17 8.45 15.98
CA THR A 519 -9.30 9.13 16.61
C THR A 519 -10.65 8.49 16.27
N MET A 520 -10.87 8.08 15.02
CA MET A 520 -12.09 7.32 14.65
C MET A 520 -12.22 6.04 15.47
N ARG A 521 -11.12 5.28 15.59
CA ARG A 521 -11.08 4.02 16.35
C ARG A 521 -11.42 4.26 17.81
N GLN A 522 -10.79 5.25 18.45
CA GLN A 522 -11.01 5.59 19.84
C GLN A 522 -12.43 6.11 20.12
N ILE A 523 -12.98 6.97 19.25
CA ILE A 523 -14.35 7.48 19.40
C ILE A 523 -15.36 6.35 19.22
N LEU A 524 -15.22 5.50 18.21
CA LEU A 524 -16.12 4.37 17.99
C LEU A 524 -16.04 3.35 19.13
N ALA A 525 -14.84 3.03 19.59
CA ALA A 525 -14.63 2.18 20.76
C ALA A 525 -15.27 2.78 22.01
N ALA A 526 -15.05 4.07 22.28
CA ALA A 526 -15.62 4.74 23.44
C ALA A 526 -17.16 4.84 23.36
N ARG A 527 -17.74 5.09 22.18
CA ARG A 527 -19.20 5.04 21.98
C ARG A 527 -19.77 3.65 22.25
N ALA A 528 -19.06 2.60 21.86
CA ALA A 528 -19.44 1.22 22.14
C ALA A 528 -19.30 0.88 23.65
N ILE A 529 -18.20 1.29 24.28
CA ILE A 529 -17.93 1.08 25.71
C ILE A 529 -18.95 1.80 26.60
N HIS A 530 -19.32 3.03 26.24
CA HIS A 530 -20.25 3.86 27.00
C HIS A 530 -21.72 3.75 26.55
N ASN A 531 -22.05 2.81 25.64
CA ASN A 531 -23.41 2.60 25.13
C ASN A 531 -24.09 3.89 24.61
N VAL A 532 -23.33 4.74 23.91
CA VAL A 532 -23.83 6.01 23.38
C VAL A 532 -24.43 5.80 21.99
N PHE A 533 -25.74 5.53 21.94
CA PHE A 533 -26.47 5.27 20.69
C PHE A 533 -27.04 6.53 20.03
N ARG A 534 -27.17 7.65 20.74
CA ARG A 534 -27.73 8.88 20.20
C ARG A 534 -26.71 9.57 19.28
N MET A 535 -27.13 9.91 18.06
CA MET A 535 -26.34 10.67 17.10
C MET A 535 -27.13 11.88 16.63
N THR A 536 -26.48 13.03 16.52
CA THR A 536 -27.11 14.28 16.06
C THR A 536 -26.88 14.44 14.57
N GLU A 537 -27.95 14.41 13.78
CA GLU A 537 -27.92 14.67 12.34
C GLU A 537 -27.75 16.18 12.07
N SER A 538 -26.97 16.52 11.05
CA SER A 538 -26.68 17.89 10.62
C SER A 538 -26.39 17.93 9.12
N HIS A 539 -26.66 19.07 8.48
CA HIS A 539 -26.23 19.32 7.11
C HIS A 539 -24.84 19.93 7.12
N LEU A 540 -23.85 19.24 6.57
CA LEU A 540 -22.50 19.76 6.35
C LEU A 540 -22.45 20.49 5.00
N LEU A 541 -22.29 21.81 5.04
CA LEU A 541 -22.06 22.63 3.86
C LEU A 541 -20.56 22.88 3.70
N VAL A 542 -20.00 22.50 2.56
CA VAL A 542 -18.62 22.76 2.13
C VAL A 542 -18.62 23.94 1.17
N THR A 543 -17.87 24.99 1.51
CA THR A 543 -17.65 26.17 0.66
C THR A 543 -16.15 26.46 0.50
N CYS A 544 -15.79 27.42 -0.36
CA CYS A 544 -14.39 27.82 -0.55
C CYS A 544 -13.78 28.51 0.68
N ASP A 545 -14.60 28.99 1.63
CA ASP A 545 -14.16 29.71 2.82
C ASP A 545 -14.24 28.90 4.12
N CYS A 546 -15.19 27.97 4.24
CA CYS A 546 -15.39 27.22 5.48
C CYS A 546 -16.21 25.92 5.31
N LEU A 547 -16.21 25.11 6.37
CA LEU A 547 -17.17 24.03 6.57
C LEU A 547 -18.22 24.49 7.58
N LYS A 548 -19.52 24.34 7.28
CA LYS A 548 -20.61 24.72 8.18
C LYS A 548 -21.47 23.52 8.53
N LEU A 549 -21.77 23.33 9.81
CA LEU A 549 -22.81 22.40 10.26
C LEU A 549 -24.10 23.18 10.45
N ILE A 550 -25.13 22.83 9.69
CA ILE A 550 -26.43 23.49 9.69
C ILE A 550 -27.46 22.53 10.30
N ASP A 551 -28.30 23.06 11.17
CA ASP A 551 -29.44 22.35 11.72
C ASP A 551 -30.46 22.05 10.61
N PRO A 552 -30.83 20.78 10.36
CA PRO A 552 -31.75 20.44 9.27
C PRO A 552 -33.17 20.99 9.50
N GLN A 553 -33.58 21.18 10.76
CA GLN A 553 -34.92 21.66 11.12
C GLN A 553 -35.01 23.19 11.14
N THR A 554 -34.02 23.87 11.74
CA THR A 554 -34.05 25.33 11.91
C THR A 554 -33.30 26.10 10.84
N GLN A 555 -32.52 25.43 9.99
CA GLN A 555 -31.62 26.03 8.99
C GLN A 555 -30.57 27.00 9.59
N VAL A 556 -30.38 26.96 10.91
CA VAL A 556 -29.38 27.77 11.62
C VAL A 556 -28.02 27.09 11.52
N THR A 557 -26.98 27.86 11.19
CA THR A 557 -25.58 27.36 11.27
C THR A 557 -25.21 27.16 12.73
N ARG A 558 -24.96 25.90 13.12
CA ARG A 558 -24.57 25.47 14.47
C ARG A 558 -23.09 25.65 14.74
N LEU A 559 -22.24 25.32 13.77
CA LEU A 559 -20.78 25.47 13.86
C LEU A 559 -20.21 25.88 12.50
N ARG A 560 -19.14 26.68 12.53
CA ARG A 560 -18.39 27.11 11.34
C ARG A 560 -16.90 26.86 11.56
N PHE A 561 -16.30 26.11 10.64
CA PHE A 561 -14.89 25.74 10.65
C PHE A 561 -14.18 26.45 9.48
N PRO A 562 -13.33 27.46 9.73
CA PRO A 562 -12.58 28.12 8.66
C PRO A 562 -11.71 27.12 7.90
N LEU A 563 -11.80 27.13 6.56
CA LEU A 563 -11.08 26.16 5.73
C LEU A 563 -9.54 26.20 5.91
N PRO A 564 -8.89 27.38 6.14
CA PRO A 564 -7.46 27.45 6.43
C PRO A 564 -7.05 26.73 7.72
N ASN A 565 -7.98 26.57 8.66
CA ASN A 565 -7.71 25.93 9.96
C ASN A 565 -7.91 24.41 9.90
N VAL A 566 -8.53 23.88 8.85
CA VAL A 566 -8.66 22.45 8.62
C VAL A 566 -7.31 21.96 8.09
N VAL A 567 -6.53 21.26 8.90
CA VAL A 567 -5.15 20.86 8.53
C VAL A 567 -5.12 19.48 7.87
N LEU A 568 -5.88 18.53 8.43
CA LEU A 568 -6.02 17.17 7.90
C LEU A 568 -7.49 16.83 7.69
N TYR A 569 -7.78 15.99 6.72
CA TYR A 569 -9.10 15.42 6.49
C TYR A 569 -8.94 14.05 5.83
N ALA A 570 -9.72 13.06 6.27
CA ALA A 570 -9.65 11.70 5.77
C ALA A 570 -10.99 10.97 5.90
N THR A 571 -11.24 10.02 5.00
CA THR A 571 -12.35 9.06 5.09
C THR A 571 -11.80 7.68 5.41
N HIS A 572 -12.56 6.89 6.18
CA HIS A 572 -12.11 5.55 6.58
C HIS A 572 -11.99 4.61 5.37
N GLN A 573 -10.87 3.90 5.26
CA GLN A 573 -10.52 3.11 4.07
C GLN A 573 -11.57 2.04 3.71
N GLU A 574 -12.15 1.38 4.71
CA GLU A 574 -13.12 0.29 4.51
C GLU A 574 -14.57 0.70 4.73
N ASN A 575 -14.80 1.82 5.42
CA ASN A 575 -16.13 2.27 5.82
C ASN A 575 -16.34 3.69 5.30
N LYS A 576 -16.77 3.78 4.05
CA LYS A 576 -17.00 5.06 3.35
C LYS A 576 -18.08 5.94 3.98
N ARG A 577 -18.76 5.47 5.03
CA ARG A 577 -19.65 6.29 5.84
C ARG A 577 -18.87 7.19 6.79
N LEU A 578 -17.69 6.77 7.26
CA LEU A 578 -16.92 7.52 8.23
C LEU A 578 -15.97 8.51 7.56
N PHE A 579 -15.98 9.75 8.05
CA PHE A 579 -14.99 10.75 7.69
C PHE A 579 -14.69 11.64 8.89
N GLY A 580 -13.53 12.28 8.86
CA GLY A 580 -13.12 13.19 9.91
C GLY A 580 -12.10 14.21 9.43
N PHE A 581 -11.94 15.27 10.21
CA PHE A 581 -10.95 16.31 9.93
C PHE A 581 -10.38 16.88 11.21
N VAL A 582 -9.14 17.37 11.14
CA VAL A 582 -8.42 18.02 12.24
C VAL A 582 -8.48 19.52 12.04
N LEU A 583 -8.93 20.22 13.08
CA LEU A 583 -8.98 21.67 13.14
C LEU A 583 -7.88 22.17 14.08
N ARG A 584 -7.02 23.05 13.58
CA ARG A 584 -5.99 23.73 14.37
C ARG A 584 -6.54 25.06 14.89
N THR A 585 -6.57 25.24 16.20
CA THR A 585 -7.03 26.48 16.86
C THR A 585 -5.90 27.15 17.63
N SER A 586 -5.74 28.47 17.48
CA SER A 586 -4.83 29.26 18.30
C SER A 586 -5.52 29.66 19.60
N GLY A 587 -5.00 29.17 20.74
CA GLY A 587 -5.51 29.51 22.06
C GLY A 587 -5.38 31.01 22.35
N GLY A 588 -6.50 31.68 22.62
CA GLY A 588 -6.52 33.09 22.97
C GLY A 588 -6.06 33.33 24.42
N ARG A 589 -5.01 34.15 24.55
CA ARG A 589 -4.41 34.74 25.77
C ARG A 589 -3.35 33.89 26.49
N ALA A 590 -2.18 34.53 26.63
CA ALA A 590 -1.08 34.30 27.56
C ALA A 590 -0.82 32.83 27.93
N GLU A 591 0.18 32.23 27.25
CA GLU A 591 0.61 30.81 27.33
C GLU A 591 -0.15 29.83 26.41
N SER A 592 -0.22 30.12 25.10
CA SER A 592 -0.98 29.29 24.16
C SER A 592 -0.18 28.09 23.63
N ARG A 593 -0.42 26.90 24.22
CA ARG A 593 -0.20 25.61 23.54
C ARG A 593 -1.16 25.56 22.33
N GLN A 594 -0.66 25.26 21.15
CA GLN A 594 -1.49 25.13 19.95
C GLN A 594 -2.35 23.86 20.12
N THR A 595 -3.68 24.00 20.09
CA THR A 595 -4.59 22.87 20.30
C THR A 595 -5.19 22.45 18.96
N SER A 596 -5.07 21.15 18.66
CA SER A 596 -5.64 20.55 17.46
C SER A 596 -6.76 19.62 17.90
N ILE A 597 -7.94 19.76 17.30
CA ILE A 597 -9.12 18.96 17.63
C ILE A 597 -9.54 18.18 16.40
N CYS A 598 -9.68 16.87 16.53
CA CYS A 598 -10.19 16.02 15.48
C CYS A 598 -11.70 15.78 15.66
N TYR A 599 -12.47 16.01 14.60
CA TYR A 599 -13.92 15.84 14.56
C TYR A 599 -14.27 14.66 13.65
N ILE A 600 -15.07 13.72 14.15
CA ILE A 600 -15.47 12.51 13.43
C ILE A 600 -16.99 12.49 13.21
N PHE A 601 -17.37 12.11 12.00
CA PHE A 601 -18.75 12.07 11.53
C PHE A 601 -19.05 10.78 10.75
N GLU A 602 -20.32 10.40 10.76
CA GLU A 602 -20.90 9.38 9.90
C GLU A 602 -21.74 10.07 8.80
N SER A 603 -21.57 9.66 7.55
CA SER A 603 -22.30 10.12 6.37
C SER A 603 -23.12 8.99 5.77
N ASN A 604 -24.01 9.29 4.83
CA ASN A 604 -24.76 8.28 4.08
C ASN A 604 -23.91 7.66 2.94
N ASN A 605 -22.73 7.13 3.28
CA ASN A 605 -21.76 6.55 2.35
C ASN A 605 -21.13 7.56 1.37
N GLU A 606 -20.98 8.81 1.82
CA GLU A 606 -20.44 9.92 1.01
C GLU A 606 -19.11 10.47 1.55
N GLY A 607 -18.43 9.76 2.45
CA GLY A 607 -17.20 10.22 3.10
C GLY A 607 -16.09 10.61 2.11
N GLU A 608 -15.92 9.82 1.05
CA GLU A 608 -14.97 10.09 -0.04
C GLU A 608 -15.35 11.37 -0.81
N LYS A 609 -16.63 11.54 -1.17
CA LYS A 609 -17.13 12.74 -1.86
C LYS A 609 -16.97 14.00 -1.00
N ILE A 610 -17.15 13.88 0.32
CA ILE A 610 -16.94 14.98 1.27
C ILE A 610 -15.46 15.37 1.27
N CYS A 611 -14.54 14.41 1.37
CA CYS A 611 -13.10 14.67 1.31
C CYS A 611 -12.68 15.30 -0.03
N ASP A 612 -13.20 14.80 -1.16
CA ASP A 612 -12.94 15.37 -2.49
C ASP A 612 -13.43 16.82 -2.60
N SER A 613 -14.59 17.11 -2.01
CA SER A 613 -15.17 18.47 -1.97
C SER A 613 -14.34 19.43 -1.13
N VAL A 614 -13.82 18.95 0.00
CA VAL A 614 -12.92 19.72 0.88
C VAL A 614 -11.57 19.95 0.17
N GLY A 615 -11.04 18.95 -0.53
CA GLY A 615 -9.81 19.07 -1.32
C GLY A 615 -9.96 20.08 -2.46
N LEU A 616 -11.06 19.99 -3.21
CA LEU A 616 -11.38 20.95 -4.27
C LEU A 616 -11.56 22.37 -3.73
N ALA A 617 -12.26 22.52 -2.60
CA ALA A 617 -12.42 23.81 -1.93
C ALA A 617 -11.07 24.43 -1.54
N LYS A 618 -10.15 23.62 -0.98
CA LYS A 618 -8.79 24.08 -0.64
C LYS A 618 -7.97 24.47 -1.86
N GLN A 619 -8.07 23.72 -2.95
CA GLN A 619 -7.37 24.04 -4.19
C GLN A 619 -7.88 25.35 -4.80
N ILE A 620 -9.20 25.56 -4.80
CA ILE A 620 -9.81 26.82 -5.25
C ILE A 620 -9.38 27.99 -4.35
N ALA A 621 -9.38 27.80 -3.03
CA ALA A 621 -8.93 28.83 -2.09
C ALA A 621 -7.46 29.20 -2.28
N PHE A 622 -6.58 28.21 -2.50
CA PHE A 622 -5.16 28.42 -2.76
C PHE A 622 -4.90 29.19 -4.05
N HIS A 623 -5.60 28.84 -5.15
CA HIS A 623 -5.48 29.59 -6.40
C HIS A 623 -6.02 31.03 -6.28
N ALA A 624 -7.12 31.24 -5.56
CA ALA A 624 -7.63 32.59 -5.31
C ALA A 624 -6.66 33.45 -4.48
N GLU A 625 -5.92 32.84 -3.54
CA GLU A 625 -4.91 33.52 -2.73
C GLU A 625 -3.66 33.88 -3.57
N LEU A 626 -3.21 32.99 -4.46
CA LEU A 626 -2.12 33.28 -5.41
C LEU A 626 -2.48 34.40 -6.39
N ASP A 627 -3.69 34.39 -6.94
CA ASP A 627 -4.18 35.44 -7.84
C ASP A 627 -4.26 36.81 -7.12
N LEU A 628 -4.67 36.82 -5.85
CA LEU A 628 -4.68 38.00 -4.99
C LEU A 628 -3.26 38.49 -4.67
N GLU A 629 -2.30 37.61 -4.38
CA GLU A 629 -0.89 37.97 -4.18
C GLU A 629 -0.24 38.52 -5.45
N GLU A 630 -0.56 37.94 -6.62
CA GLU A 630 -0.04 38.40 -7.91
C GLU A 630 -0.64 39.77 -8.29
N GLN A 631 -1.94 39.99 -8.06
CA GLN A 631 -2.57 41.30 -8.18
C GLN A 631 -1.98 42.32 -7.18
N SER A 632 -1.71 41.90 -5.94
CA SER A 632 -1.09 42.74 -4.91
C SER A 632 0.35 43.13 -5.29
N ARG A 633 1.12 42.20 -5.87
CA ARG A 633 2.47 42.46 -6.40
C ARG A 633 2.45 43.38 -7.60
N LEU A 634 1.48 43.24 -8.51
CA LEU A 634 1.32 44.14 -9.66
C LEU A 634 0.93 45.56 -9.23
N ILE A 635 0.06 45.70 -8.22
CA ILE A 635 -0.29 46.99 -7.61
C ILE A 635 0.91 47.60 -6.87
N ALA A 636 1.67 46.80 -6.12
CA ALA A 636 2.90 47.23 -5.44
C ALA A 636 4.01 47.63 -6.44
N ALA A 637 4.15 46.92 -7.56
CA ALA A 637 5.07 47.26 -8.64
C ALA A 637 4.66 48.55 -9.36
N SER A 638 3.36 48.77 -9.58
CA SER A 638 2.81 50.02 -10.11
C SER A 638 3.00 51.21 -9.17
N SER A 639 3.12 51.00 -7.86
CA SER A 639 3.40 52.07 -6.88
C SER A 639 4.89 52.41 -6.74
N ARG A 640 5.80 51.51 -7.15
CA ARG A 640 7.27 51.71 -7.08
C ARG A 640 7.88 52.41 -8.29
N SER A 641 7.17 52.52 -9.41
CA SER A 641 7.66 53.22 -10.61
C SER A 641 7.59 54.75 -10.55
N ASN A 642 7.21 55.35 -9.41
CA ASN A 642 7.10 56.81 -9.26
C ASN A 642 8.19 57.47 -8.37
N GLN A 643 9.25 56.76 -7.97
CA GLN A 643 10.36 57.37 -7.23
C GLN A 643 11.72 56.79 -7.66
N SER A 644 12.30 57.35 -8.72
CA SER A 644 13.72 57.78 -8.78
C SER A 644 14.09 58.14 -10.22
N SER A 645 14.13 59.44 -10.49
CA SER A 645 14.74 60.06 -11.68
C SER A 645 16.14 60.57 -11.32
N ALA A 646 17.01 60.63 -12.35
CA ALA A 646 18.30 61.35 -12.44
C ALA A 646 19.52 60.53 -11.93
N GLU A 647 20.67 60.38 -12.61
CA GLU A 647 21.35 60.99 -13.77
C GLU A 647 22.30 59.91 -14.36
N GLY A 648 22.82 59.86 -15.59
CA GLY A 648 22.83 60.72 -16.77
C GLY A 648 23.92 60.23 -17.76
N GLN A 649 23.78 60.63 -19.05
CA GLN A 649 24.82 60.87 -20.07
C GLN A 649 24.82 60.04 -21.40
N PHE A 650 24.09 60.61 -22.39
CA PHE A 650 24.47 60.99 -23.79
C PHE A 650 25.07 59.93 -24.77
N VAL A 651 24.36 59.50 -25.86
CA VAL A 651 24.29 60.05 -27.28
C VAL A 651 25.09 59.15 -28.27
N VAL A 652 24.70 58.76 -29.52
CA VAL A 652 23.61 59.11 -30.47
C VAL A 652 23.56 58.13 -31.69
N LEU A 653 22.35 57.89 -32.20
CA LEU A 653 21.84 57.70 -33.59
C LEU A 653 22.19 56.52 -34.55
N SER A 654 21.11 55.79 -34.91
CA SER A 654 20.51 55.65 -36.26
C SER A 654 20.81 54.47 -37.20
N SER A 655 19.70 53.96 -37.77
CA SER A 655 19.43 53.31 -39.09
C SER A 655 18.92 51.86 -38.96
N SER A 656 17.86 51.35 -39.61
CA SER A 656 16.73 51.87 -40.42
C SER A 656 15.67 50.76 -40.52
N GLN A 657 14.40 51.16 -40.69
CA GLN A 657 13.20 50.43 -41.14
C GLN A 657 13.42 49.64 -42.45
N SER A 658 12.95 48.39 -42.61
CA SER A 658 11.60 47.87 -43.00
C SER A 658 11.13 48.13 -44.43
N GLU A 659 10.74 47.07 -45.15
CA GLU A 659 9.79 46.91 -46.28
C GLU A 659 9.91 45.42 -46.71
N ASP A 660 8.94 44.61 -47.15
CA ASP A 660 7.58 44.75 -47.73
C ASP A 660 6.93 43.33 -47.63
N SER A 661 5.68 43.15 -47.17
CA SER A 661 4.40 43.04 -47.90
C SER A 661 4.24 41.89 -48.92
N ASP A 662 3.24 41.01 -48.69
CA ASP A 662 2.24 40.49 -49.66
C ASP A 662 1.22 39.58 -48.92
N LEU A 663 -0.06 39.97 -48.75
CA LEU A 663 -1.25 39.62 -49.58
C LEU A 663 -1.42 38.10 -49.81
N GLY A 664 -2.56 37.43 -49.63
CA GLY A 664 -3.94 37.81 -49.34
C GLY A 664 -4.84 36.58 -49.51
N GLU A 665 -5.96 36.58 -48.79
CA GLU A 665 -7.28 36.04 -49.14
C GLU A 665 -7.50 34.58 -49.60
N ASP A 666 -8.35 33.89 -48.82
CA ASP A 666 -9.67 33.38 -49.20
C ASP A 666 -9.93 31.85 -49.10
N GLY A 667 -11.13 31.49 -48.60
CA GLY A 667 -11.72 30.17 -48.85
C GLY A 667 -12.15 29.31 -47.65
N LYS A 668 -13.28 29.65 -47.03
CA LYS A 668 -14.13 28.73 -46.23
C LYS A 668 -14.54 27.47 -47.01
N LYS A 669 -14.47 26.28 -46.37
CA LYS A 669 -15.50 25.20 -46.37
C LYS A 669 -15.12 24.14 -45.31
N LYS A 670 -15.87 24.05 -44.20
CA LYS A 670 -16.84 22.96 -43.83
C LYS A 670 -16.21 21.56 -43.83
N ARG A 671 -16.11 20.90 -42.66
CA ARG A 671 -17.01 19.82 -42.14
C ARG A 671 -16.98 18.59 -43.07
N GLU A 672 -16.86 17.34 -42.65
CA GLU A 672 -17.14 16.63 -41.41
C GLU A 672 -16.63 15.17 -41.61
N SER A 673 -16.24 14.53 -40.51
CA SER A 673 -16.52 13.13 -40.13
C SER A 673 -15.98 11.92 -40.92
N GLU A 674 -15.34 11.04 -40.11
CA GLU A 674 -15.44 9.58 -40.06
C GLU A 674 -14.98 8.73 -41.27
N ALA A 675 -13.90 7.98 -41.04
CA ALA A 675 -13.87 6.51 -41.07
C ALA A 675 -12.79 6.00 -40.13
#